data_AF-A0A661ZMU1-F1
#
_entry.id   AF-A0A661ZMU1-F1
#
_cell.length_a   1.000
_cell.length_b   1.000
_cell.length_c   1.000
_cell.angle_alpha   90.00
_cell.angle_beta   90.00
_cell.angle_gamma   90.00
#
_symmetry.space_group_name_H-M   'P 1'
#
loop_
_entity.id
_entity.type
_entity.pdbx_description
1 polymer ?
#
loop_
_entity_poly.entity_id
_entity_poly.type
_entity_poly.pdbx_seq_one_letter_code
_entity_poly.pdbx_strand_id
1 'polypeptide(L)'
;TELSYNHIIDAIKTGNPKTFLGTIDMYPQEGKYHYDGHRKCNVCWNPVETLRHNNICSVCGKKVTVGVTNRIVQLSDRVDINERPNKLPFYSIIPLKEIISEIAGVGPNSKHVTKTYNSIINKAGTELDILLNLSIEEIKKAAGEQMAIAIKRMRNNEVIVNEGFDGEYGTIKLFDKGELQNIGLNSLFNDGLSSENHVGKIKLLNFDLKEYKLLKETSDNSQNAIEEDNNSPTINIENFIDALNKEQLLAAEHINGTALIVAGPGTGKTRVLTSRIANLILNKKIAPENILAVTFTNKAAEEMLIRLKEILIKKIDVNKLNISTFHEFGLSVLKKFYQYTDREKNFSIIDEEDKNLILKNELKCGANQVKKISKAITEVKQMLKTKDDIEDNLLREIFENYQDALKKLNVFDLDDLNYFPYVLFNEFTDVREFYKAKFQFVMIDEYQDINFAQYHMIKKIIDNDNPNLCVIGDPNQAIYSFRGSDVKFIKQFTDDFKQAKIFELNKSYRCSNNIIKASKDIIKSEDSVGYFLQGIDKGVKIRINEHQTDRSEAEFVARTIEAMIGGLRFFSMDSGITTGDDDNEQTLSDFVVLCRLKNEMDELQQAFKNHSIPYQIVGEKPFFKEEPIKSIIDIMSFCYNENNVFLRDKIIAENKISLSNLNDIKVLIKYKPVKKAIEIIVNNFFQDKKNDFKKEIKRLIDLSSDYDNDFEKFLRFVALGVGTDTYNADIENVTIMTLHAAKGLEFKSVFIIGCEDGLLPYSLFENQKADTNEEKRLLYVGMTRAKKHLFLSNARRRFIKGREYILPRSPFINNIEKELIDFSKIQFKKKTKEDDTQLSLF
;
A
#
# COMPACT_ATOMS: atom_id res chain seq x y z
N THR A 1 -14.75 28.32 1.33
CA THR A 1 -14.11 27.08 1.85
C THR A 1 -12.79 27.46 2.45
N GLU A 2 -12.46 26.99 3.65
CA GLU A 2 -11.12 27.20 4.21
C GLU A 2 -10.06 26.56 3.30
N LEU A 3 -8.92 27.22 3.12
CA LEU A 3 -7.83 26.77 2.24
C LEU A 3 -6.98 25.67 2.91
N SER A 4 -7.62 24.59 3.36
CA SER A 4 -6.92 23.41 3.87
C SER A 4 -7.34 22.18 3.07
N TYR A 5 -6.39 21.27 2.88
CA TYR A 5 -6.58 20.05 2.09
C TYR A 5 -7.84 19.26 2.49
N ASN A 6 -8.06 19.09 3.80
CA ASN A 6 -9.24 18.36 4.32
C ASN A 6 -10.56 19.05 3.96
N HIS A 7 -10.64 20.38 4.07
CA HIS A 7 -11.87 21.11 3.75
C HIS A 7 -12.15 21.15 2.25
N ILE A 8 -11.11 21.15 1.40
CA ILE A 8 -11.24 21.05 -0.05
C ILE A 8 -11.74 19.65 -0.44
N ILE A 9 -11.14 18.59 0.12
CA ILE A 9 -11.60 17.21 -0.11
C ILE A 9 -13.04 17.02 0.37
N ASP A 10 -13.38 17.48 1.57
CA ASP A 10 -14.72 17.34 2.11
C ASP A 10 -15.74 18.09 1.24
N ALA A 11 -15.40 19.30 0.74
CA ALA A 11 -16.26 20.04 -0.19
C ALA A 11 -16.50 19.27 -1.51
N ILE A 12 -15.45 18.67 -2.08
CA ILE A 12 -15.53 17.88 -3.33
C ILE A 12 -16.33 16.59 -3.10
N LYS A 13 -16.08 15.86 -2.01
CA LYS A 13 -16.75 14.58 -1.69
C LYS A 13 -18.23 14.77 -1.36
N THR A 14 -18.55 15.79 -0.58
CA THR A 14 -19.93 16.04 -0.13
C THR A 14 -20.77 16.73 -1.20
N GLY A 15 -20.15 17.45 -2.15
CA GLY A 15 -20.86 18.22 -3.16
C GLY A 15 -21.76 19.30 -2.56
N ASN A 16 -21.46 19.78 -1.35
CA ASN A 16 -22.31 20.71 -0.62
C ASN A 16 -22.32 22.09 -1.34
N PRO A 17 -23.47 22.59 -1.80
CA PRO A 17 -23.57 23.83 -2.58
C PRO A 17 -23.14 25.10 -1.82
N LYS A 18 -23.01 25.04 -0.48
CA LYS A 18 -22.49 26.15 0.33
C LYS A 18 -20.96 26.21 0.37
N THR A 19 -20.28 25.10 0.10
CA THR A 19 -18.81 24.97 0.19
C THR A 19 -18.17 24.55 -1.13
N PHE A 20 -18.95 24.08 -2.09
CA PHE A 20 -18.52 23.74 -3.44
C PHE A 20 -19.49 24.41 -4.43
N LEU A 21 -19.02 25.48 -5.08
CA LEU A 21 -19.87 26.33 -5.93
C LEU A 21 -19.91 25.85 -7.39
N GLY A 22 -19.00 24.98 -7.78
CA GLY A 22 -18.84 24.51 -9.15
C GLY A 22 -17.38 24.21 -9.49
N THR A 23 -17.15 23.89 -10.75
CA THR A 23 -15.81 23.59 -11.30
C THR A 23 -15.51 24.56 -12.43
N ILE A 24 -14.28 25.08 -12.45
CA ILE A 24 -13.70 25.78 -13.59
C ILE A 24 -12.56 24.91 -14.06
N ASP A 25 -12.57 24.51 -15.33
CA ASP A 25 -11.52 23.67 -15.92
C ASP A 25 -11.38 23.98 -17.41
N MET A 26 -10.34 23.46 -18.03
CA MET A 26 -10.19 23.50 -19.49
C MET A 26 -11.22 22.58 -20.14
N TYR A 27 -11.45 22.77 -21.44
CA TYR A 27 -12.26 21.84 -22.21
C TYR A 27 -11.63 20.44 -22.14
N PRO A 28 -12.40 19.40 -21.75
CA PRO A 28 -11.85 18.06 -21.56
C PRO A 28 -11.05 17.58 -22.76
N GLN A 29 -11.49 17.91 -23.97
CA GLN A 29 -10.90 17.50 -25.26
C GLN A 29 -9.47 18.00 -25.47
N GLU A 30 -9.06 19.08 -24.83
CA GLU A 30 -7.68 19.56 -24.91
C GLU A 30 -6.73 18.65 -24.13
N GLY A 31 -5.66 18.19 -24.79
CA GLY A 31 -4.63 17.37 -24.15
C GLY A 31 -4.98 15.89 -23.95
N LYS A 32 -6.04 15.38 -24.59
CA LYS A 32 -6.39 13.94 -24.58
C LYS A 32 -6.84 13.46 -25.96
N TYR A 33 -6.70 12.15 -26.21
CA TYR A 33 -7.29 11.47 -27.38
C TYR A 33 -8.61 10.79 -26.98
N HIS A 34 -9.69 11.55 -27.06
CA HIS A 34 -11.02 11.13 -26.60
C HIS A 34 -11.60 10.02 -27.47
N TYR A 35 -11.40 10.10 -28.78
CA TYR A 35 -12.06 9.21 -29.73
C TYR A 35 -11.17 8.03 -30.07
N ASP A 36 -11.83 6.96 -30.49
CA ASP A 36 -11.13 5.80 -31.01
C ASP A 36 -10.59 6.17 -32.39
N GLY A 37 -9.46 5.61 -32.79
CA GLY A 37 -8.97 5.91 -34.12
C GLY A 37 -7.68 5.26 -34.53
N HIS A 38 -7.27 5.57 -35.75
CA HIS A 38 -6.04 5.07 -36.34
C HIS A 38 -5.43 6.19 -37.19
N ARG A 39 -4.38 6.81 -36.64
CA ARG A 39 -3.74 8.04 -37.13
C ARG A 39 -3.26 7.90 -38.56
N LYS A 40 -2.58 6.78 -38.87
CA LYS A 40 -2.04 6.50 -40.21
C LYS A 40 -3.11 6.43 -41.30
N CYS A 41 -4.37 6.16 -40.92
CA CYS A 41 -5.50 6.09 -41.84
C CYS A 41 -6.44 7.30 -41.71
N ASN A 42 -6.13 8.26 -40.85
CA ASN A 42 -6.98 9.41 -40.52
C ASN A 42 -8.41 8.99 -40.12
N VAL A 43 -8.54 7.87 -39.41
CA VAL A 43 -9.83 7.38 -38.89
C VAL A 43 -9.97 7.84 -37.45
N CYS A 44 -11.02 8.61 -37.16
CA CYS A 44 -11.39 9.09 -35.83
C CYS A 44 -12.89 8.86 -35.65
N TRP A 45 -13.25 8.01 -34.69
CA TRP A 45 -14.61 7.52 -34.49
C TRP A 45 -15.06 7.73 -33.05
N ASN A 46 -16.31 8.16 -32.91
CA ASN A 46 -16.96 8.09 -31.61
C ASN A 46 -17.25 6.61 -31.24
N PRO A 47 -17.52 6.30 -29.96
CA PRO A 47 -17.68 4.91 -29.51
C PRO A 47 -18.78 4.12 -30.24
N VAL A 48 -19.85 4.78 -30.70
CA VAL A 48 -20.93 4.14 -31.46
C VAL A 48 -20.45 3.75 -32.86
N GLU A 49 -19.77 4.66 -33.55
CA GLU A 49 -19.17 4.41 -34.86
C GLU A 49 -18.12 3.29 -34.80
N THR A 50 -17.30 3.27 -33.74
CA THR A 50 -16.34 2.19 -33.52
C THR A 50 -17.02 0.83 -33.42
N LEU A 51 -18.14 0.72 -32.70
CA LEU A 51 -18.92 -0.51 -32.60
C LEU A 51 -19.55 -0.90 -33.94
N ARG A 52 -20.11 0.05 -34.70
CA ARG A 52 -20.65 -0.19 -36.05
C ARG A 52 -19.59 -0.75 -37.01
N HIS A 53 -18.33 -0.41 -36.79
CA HIS A 53 -17.19 -0.91 -37.56
C HIS A 53 -16.45 -2.09 -36.89
N ASN A 54 -17.05 -2.74 -35.88
CA ASN A 54 -16.48 -3.88 -35.16
C ASN A 54 -15.07 -3.63 -34.60
N ASN A 55 -14.77 -2.40 -34.20
CA ASN A 55 -13.45 -1.94 -33.75
C ASN A 55 -12.33 -2.09 -34.81
N ILE A 56 -12.68 -2.26 -36.09
CA ILE A 56 -11.72 -2.45 -37.19
C ILE A 56 -11.73 -1.21 -38.09
N CYS A 57 -10.55 -0.65 -38.32
CA CYS A 57 -10.32 0.45 -39.24
C CYS A 57 -10.79 0.07 -40.65
N SER A 58 -11.72 0.85 -41.20
CA SER A 58 -12.33 0.63 -42.52
C SER A 58 -11.34 0.77 -43.68
N VAL A 59 -10.18 1.38 -43.43
CA VAL A 59 -9.16 1.65 -44.45
C VAL A 59 -8.10 0.55 -44.52
N CYS A 60 -7.58 0.09 -43.38
CA CYS A 60 -6.45 -0.85 -43.35
C CYS A 60 -6.77 -2.22 -42.74
N GLY A 61 -7.99 -2.44 -42.24
CA GLY A 61 -8.41 -3.70 -41.64
C GLY A 61 -7.78 -4.03 -40.28
N LYS A 62 -7.01 -3.10 -39.69
CA LYS A 62 -6.42 -3.26 -38.34
C LYS A 62 -7.34 -2.71 -37.27
N LYS A 63 -7.18 -3.16 -36.01
CA LYS A 63 -7.93 -2.62 -34.88
C LYS A 63 -7.60 -1.14 -34.66
N VAL A 64 -8.63 -0.34 -34.36
CA VAL A 64 -8.45 1.06 -33.97
C VAL A 64 -7.96 1.16 -32.52
N THR A 65 -7.14 2.16 -32.23
CA THR A 65 -6.71 2.51 -30.87
C THR A 65 -7.90 3.07 -30.11
N VAL A 66 -8.17 2.53 -28.92
CA VAL A 66 -9.31 2.93 -28.09
C VAL A 66 -9.02 4.25 -27.37
N GLY A 67 -9.91 5.22 -27.53
CA GLY A 67 -9.87 6.54 -26.90
C GLY A 67 -10.53 6.58 -25.53
N VAL A 68 -10.31 7.70 -24.82
CA VAL A 68 -10.76 7.89 -23.43
C VAL A 68 -12.30 7.80 -23.30
N THR A 69 -13.03 8.35 -24.26
CA THR A 69 -14.51 8.40 -24.22
C THR A 69 -15.13 7.02 -24.25
N ASN A 70 -14.60 6.09 -25.06
CA ASN A 70 -15.11 4.72 -25.11
C ASN A 70 -14.96 4.03 -23.75
N ARG A 71 -13.82 4.22 -23.06
CA ARG A 71 -13.60 3.69 -21.72
C ARG A 71 -14.55 4.29 -20.68
N ILE A 72 -14.81 5.59 -20.75
CA ILE A 72 -15.77 6.27 -19.87
C ILE A 72 -17.18 5.69 -20.04
N VAL A 73 -17.62 5.50 -21.29
CA VAL A 73 -18.95 4.95 -21.59
C VAL A 73 -19.07 3.51 -21.13
N GLN A 74 -18.01 2.69 -21.27
CA GLN A 74 -18.00 1.31 -20.78
C GLN A 74 -18.13 1.19 -19.27
N LEU A 75 -17.54 2.13 -18.52
CA LEU A 75 -17.56 2.15 -17.05
C LEU A 75 -18.78 2.89 -16.48
N SER A 76 -19.53 3.61 -17.32
CA SER A 76 -20.66 4.41 -16.87
C SER A 76 -21.89 3.54 -16.58
N ASP A 77 -22.37 3.62 -15.35
CA ASP A 77 -23.64 3.03 -14.89
C ASP A 77 -24.87 3.89 -15.24
N ARG A 78 -24.67 5.09 -15.80
CA ARG A 78 -25.74 6.05 -16.10
C ARG A 78 -26.40 5.77 -17.45
N VAL A 79 -27.71 6.03 -17.52
CA VAL A 79 -28.51 5.90 -18.76
C VAL A 79 -28.82 7.27 -19.36
N ASP A 80 -28.99 8.30 -18.52
CA ASP A 80 -29.08 9.70 -18.93
C ASP A 80 -27.93 10.50 -18.29
N ILE A 81 -27.16 11.22 -19.11
CA ILE A 81 -26.05 12.06 -18.64
C ILE A 81 -26.54 13.35 -17.94
N ASN A 82 -27.81 13.71 -18.12
CA ASN A 82 -28.42 14.89 -17.54
C ASN A 82 -29.01 14.65 -16.14
N GLU A 83 -29.29 13.40 -15.77
CA GLU A 83 -29.75 13.03 -14.43
C GLU A 83 -28.57 12.96 -13.45
N ARG A 84 -28.27 14.09 -12.79
CA ARG A 84 -27.38 14.12 -11.63
C ARG A 84 -28.08 14.84 -10.47
N PRO A 85 -28.31 14.17 -9.31
CA PRO A 85 -28.72 14.90 -8.12
C PRO A 85 -27.60 15.90 -7.75
N ASN A 86 -27.96 17.17 -7.56
CA ASN A 86 -27.05 18.28 -7.21
C ASN A 86 -26.02 18.63 -8.31
N LYS A 87 -26.44 18.75 -9.59
CA LYS A 87 -25.57 19.28 -10.65
C LYS A 87 -25.21 20.75 -10.38
N LEU A 88 -23.95 20.99 -10.02
CA LEU A 88 -23.38 22.33 -9.88
C LEU A 88 -22.81 22.81 -11.22
N PRO A 89 -22.64 24.14 -11.42
CA PRO A 89 -22.06 24.70 -12.63
C PRO A 89 -20.66 24.15 -12.94
N PHE A 90 -20.40 23.90 -14.23
CA PHE A 90 -19.08 23.59 -14.78
C PHE A 90 -18.79 24.63 -15.87
N TYR A 91 -17.67 25.34 -15.75
CA TYR A 91 -17.25 26.37 -16.67
C TYR A 91 -16.00 25.91 -17.40
N SER A 92 -16.14 25.63 -18.69
CA SER A 92 -15.00 25.36 -19.58
C SER A 92 -14.35 26.68 -20.00
N ILE A 93 -13.06 26.82 -19.78
CA ILE A 93 -12.29 27.99 -20.22
C ILE A 93 -11.23 27.62 -21.26
N ILE A 94 -10.82 28.59 -22.06
CA ILE A 94 -9.66 28.54 -22.95
C ILE A 94 -8.68 29.60 -22.41
N PRO A 95 -7.39 29.29 -22.21
CA PRO A 95 -6.42 30.27 -21.76
C PRO A 95 -6.40 31.48 -22.68
N LEU A 96 -6.32 32.68 -22.13
CA LEU A 96 -6.36 33.93 -22.89
C LEU A 96 -5.21 34.01 -23.90
N LYS A 97 -4.05 33.42 -23.61
CA LYS A 97 -2.94 33.32 -24.57
C LYS A 97 -3.29 32.46 -25.79
N GLU A 98 -4.05 31.40 -25.62
CA GLU A 98 -4.51 30.54 -26.73
C GLU A 98 -5.55 31.28 -27.58
N ILE A 99 -6.45 32.04 -26.95
CA ILE A 99 -7.40 32.91 -27.68
C ILE A 99 -6.65 33.97 -28.51
N ILE A 100 -5.64 34.63 -27.92
CA ILE A 100 -4.82 35.63 -28.62
C ILE A 100 -4.01 34.98 -29.75
N SER A 101 -3.45 33.79 -29.50
CA SER A 101 -2.71 32.98 -30.46
C SER A 101 -3.56 32.67 -31.69
N GLU A 102 -4.80 32.20 -31.46
CA GLU A 102 -5.76 31.89 -32.52
C GLU A 102 -6.13 33.15 -33.34
N ILE A 103 -6.47 34.26 -32.67
CA ILE A 103 -6.83 35.53 -33.33
C ILE A 103 -5.67 36.06 -34.17
N ALA A 104 -4.43 36.00 -33.64
CA ALA A 104 -3.25 36.54 -34.31
C ALA A 104 -2.64 35.58 -35.35
N GLY A 105 -3.09 34.31 -35.40
CA GLY A 105 -2.55 33.30 -36.31
C GLY A 105 -1.07 32.95 -36.05
N VAL A 106 -0.58 33.14 -34.83
CA VAL A 106 0.82 32.88 -34.42
C VAL A 106 0.83 32.08 -33.13
N GLY A 107 1.86 31.26 -32.91
CA GLY A 107 1.90 30.38 -31.73
C GLY A 107 1.83 31.13 -30.37
N PRO A 108 1.34 30.45 -29.31
CA PRO A 108 1.04 31.05 -28.01
C PRO A 108 2.28 31.57 -27.27
N ASN A 109 3.45 31.01 -27.57
CA ASN A 109 4.74 31.44 -27.03
C ASN A 109 5.40 32.59 -27.82
N SER A 110 4.72 33.14 -28.84
CA SER A 110 5.29 34.23 -29.62
C SER A 110 5.41 35.52 -28.80
N LYS A 111 6.43 36.34 -29.12
CA LYS A 111 6.61 37.65 -28.50
C LYS A 111 5.39 38.57 -28.70
N HIS A 112 4.71 38.42 -29.83
CA HIS A 112 3.48 39.15 -30.13
C HIS A 112 2.36 38.79 -29.15
N VAL A 113 2.08 37.49 -28.96
CA VAL A 113 1.05 37.01 -28.02
C VAL A 113 1.35 37.47 -26.59
N THR A 114 2.60 37.35 -26.15
CA THR A 114 2.99 37.75 -24.79
C THR A 114 2.82 39.26 -24.56
N LYS A 115 3.17 40.09 -25.55
CA LYS A 115 2.98 41.54 -25.47
C LYS A 115 1.50 41.92 -25.43
N THR A 116 0.68 41.30 -26.28
CA THR A 116 -0.77 41.53 -26.34
C THR A 116 -1.46 41.07 -25.06
N TYR A 117 -1.10 39.89 -24.54
CA TYR A 117 -1.58 39.37 -23.27
C TYR A 117 -1.31 40.34 -22.12
N ASN A 118 -0.06 40.78 -21.95
CA ASN A 118 0.29 41.75 -20.90
C ASN A 118 -0.45 43.09 -21.06
N SER A 119 -0.66 43.55 -22.29
CA SER A 119 -1.44 44.77 -22.54
C SER A 119 -2.91 44.63 -22.15
N ILE A 120 -3.52 43.46 -22.35
CA ILE A 120 -4.91 43.21 -22.00
C ILE A 120 -5.06 43.09 -20.48
N ILE A 121 -4.16 42.34 -19.82
CA ILE A 121 -4.14 42.22 -18.35
C ILE A 121 -4.01 43.60 -17.69
N ASN A 122 -3.11 44.46 -18.20
CA ASN A 122 -2.94 45.81 -17.65
C ASN A 122 -4.14 46.73 -17.85
N LYS A 123 -4.96 46.50 -18.90
CA LYS A 123 -6.15 47.33 -19.20
C LYS A 123 -7.44 46.81 -18.56
N ALA A 124 -7.57 45.50 -18.39
CA ALA A 124 -8.82 44.84 -18.02
C ALA A 124 -8.74 44.02 -16.72
N GLY A 125 -7.55 43.84 -16.12
CA GLY A 125 -7.39 43.11 -14.87
C GLY A 125 -6.98 41.65 -15.05
N THR A 126 -7.37 40.77 -14.12
CA THR A 126 -6.89 39.38 -14.10
C THR A 126 -7.48 38.54 -15.24
N GLU A 127 -6.76 37.52 -15.68
CA GLU A 127 -7.21 36.62 -16.75
C GLU A 127 -8.57 35.98 -16.43
N LEU A 128 -8.74 35.45 -15.21
CA LEU A 128 -10.01 34.83 -14.82
C LEU A 128 -11.17 35.83 -14.82
N ASP A 129 -10.94 37.08 -14.40
CA ASP A 129 -11.97 38.11 -14.48
C ASP A 129 -12.34 38.45 -15.93
N ILE A 130 -11.35 38.52 -16.82
CA ILE A 130 -11.57 38.72 -18.26
C ILE A 130 -12.36 37.56 -18.86
N LEU A 131 -11.99 36.32 -18.53
CA LEU A 131 -12.62 35.13 -19.09
C LEU A 131 -14.03 34.89 -18.56
N LEU A 132 -14.33 35.24 -17.30
CA LEU A 132 -15.59 34.85 -16.64
C LEU A 132 -16.50 36.02 -16.26
N ASN A 133 -15.96 37.15 -15.81
CA ASN A 133 -16.72 38.16 -15.06
C ASN A 133 -16.97 39.47 -15.83
N LEU A 134 -15.99 39.96 -16.58
CA LEU A 134 -16.09 41.24 -17.31
C LEU A 134 -17.18 41.24 -18.38
N SER A 135 -17.87 42.36 -18.58
CA SER A 135 -18.88 42.46 -19.64
C SER A 135 -18.25 42.44 -21.04
N ILE A 136 -19.01 42.00 -22.04
CA ILE A 136 -18.54 41.93 -23.44
C ILE A 136 -18.14 43.33 -23.97
N GLU A 137 -18.82 44.39 -23.53
CA GLU A 137 -18.50 45.78 -23.90
C GLU A 137 -17.18 46.27 -23.29
N GLU A 138 -16.86 45.88 -22.06
CA GLU A 138 -15.59 46.21 -21.42
C GLU A 138 -14.43 45.48 -22.11
N ILE A 139 -14.63 44.21 -22.45
CA ILE A 139 -13.67 43.42 -23.23
C ILE A 139 -13.47 44.04 -24.61
N LYS A 140 -14.55 44.44 -25.30
CA LYS A 140 -14.48 45.10 -26.61
C LYS A 140 -13.63 46.37 -26.56
N LYS A 141 -13.80 47.20 -25.51
CA LYS A 141 -12.99 48.43 -25.30
C LYS A 141 -11.53 48.13 -24.99
N ALA A 142 -11.25 47.11 -24.18
CA ALA A 142 -9.89 46.82 -23.72
C ALA A 142 -9.05 46.02 -24.73
N ALA A 143 -9.68 45.09 -25.46
CA ALA A 143 -9.00 44.06 -26.25
C ALA A 143 -9.53 43.92 -27.69
N GLY A 144 -10.53 44.70 -28.09
CA GLY A 144 -11.05 44.74 -29.47
C GLY A 144 -12.21 43.77 -29.73
N GLU A 145 -12.81 43.92 -30.91
CA GLU A 145 -14.05 43.23 -31.30
C GLU A 145 -13.88 41.71 -31.46
N GLN A 146 -12.77 41.25 -32.03
CA GLN A 146 -12.47 39.82 -32.18
C GLN A 146 -12.34 39.12 -30.83
N MET A 147 -11.71 39.76 -29.84
CA MET A 147 -11.58 39.21 -28.48
C MET A 147 -12.93 39.13 -27.75
N ALA A 148 -13.77 40.16 -27.91
CA ALA A 148 -15.11 40.17 -27.34
C ALA A 148 -16.00 39.05 -27.89
N ILE A 149 -15.92 38.79 -29.19
CA ILE A 149 -16.62 37.67 -29.84
C ILE A 149 -16.08 36.33 -29.35
N ALA A 150 -14.75 36.17 -29.28
CA ALA A 150 -14.09 34.97 -28.82
C ALA A 150 -14.51 34.58 -27.38
N ILE A 151 -14.47 35.53 -26.44
CA ILE A 151 -14.87 35.28 -25.05
C ILE A 151 -16.37 35.04 -24.95
N LYS A 152 -17.22 35.74 -25.71
CA LYS A 152 -18.66 35.50 -25.76
C LYS A 152 -18.97 34.05 -26.19
N ARG A 153 -18.31 33.58 -27.25
CA ARG A 153 -18.44 32.21 -27.77
C ARG A 153 -18.01 31.17 -26.73
N MET A 154 -16.83 31.35 -26.14
CA MET A 154 -16.33 30.49 -25.07
C MET A 154 -17.31 30.38 -23.90
N ARG A 155 -17.81 31.52 -23.38
CA ARG A 155 -18.76 31.56 -22.26
C ARG A 155 -20.09 30.88 -22.59
N ASN A 156 -20.50 30.88 -23.86
CA ASN A 156 -21.71 30.22 -24.33
C ASN A 156 -21.51 28.74 -24.70
N ASN A 157 -20.30 28.20 -24.58
CA ASN A 157 -19.89 26.89 -25.12
C ASN A 157 -20.15 26.74 -26.63
N GLU A 158 -20.00 27.84 -27.37
CA GLU A 158 -20.06 27.91 -28.83
C GLU A 158 -18.64 27.80 -29.39
N VAL A 159 -18.03 26.62 -29.27
CA VAL A 159 -16.66 26.38 -29.74
C VAL A 159 -16.62 25.18 -30.68
N ILE A 160 -15.60 25.15 -31.54
CA ILE A 160 -15.35 24.09 -32.51
C ILE A 160 -14.41 23.06 -31.86
N VAL A 161 -14.90 21.84 -31.70
CA VAL A 161 -14.16 20.73 -31.10
C VAL A 161 -13.57 19.86 -32.20
N ASN A 162 -12.23 19.75 -32.23
CA ASN A 162 -11.56 18.70 -32.99
C ASN A 162 -11.10 17.62 -32.02
N GLU A 163 -11.69 16.44 -32.12
CA GLU A 163 -11.44 15.33 -31.20
C GLU A 163 -10.08 14.68 -31.48
N GLY A 164 -9.33 14.41 -30.40
CA GLY A 164 -8.06 13.71 -30.49
C GLY A 164 -8.25 12.18 -30.59
N PHE A 165 -7.34 11.51 -31.29
CA PHE A 165 -7.35 10.05 -31.48
C PHE A 165 -5.93 9.53 -31.70
N ASP A 166 -5.68 8.27 -31.31
CA ASP A 166 -4.43 7.53 -31.59
C ASP A 166 -3.14 8.34 -31.33
N GLY A 167 -3.06 8.99 -30.16
CA GLY A 167 -1.95 9.81 -29.68
C GLY A 167 -1.84 11.22 -30.27
N GLU A 168 -2.84 11.70 -31.01
CA GLU A 168 -3.01 13.12 -31.34
C GLU A 168 -3.99 13.74 -30.34
N TYR A 169 -3.61 14.86 -29.72
CA TYR A 169 -4.46 15.55 -28.77
C TYR A 169 -5.56 16.32 -29.48
N GLY A 170 -6.74 16.36 -28.87
CA GLY A 170 -7.83 17.21 -29.34
C GLY A 170 -7.49 18.69 -29.19
N THR A 171 -8.17 19.52 -29.97
CA THR A 171 -8.00 20.98 -29.96
C THR A 171 -9.36 21.65 -29.95
N ILE A 172 -9.47 22.74 -29.21
CA ILE A 172 -10.64 23.62 -29.25
C ILE A 172 -10.29 24.87 -30.07
N LYS A 173 -11.23 25.33 -30.88
CA LYS A 173 -11.12 26.56 -31.66
C LYS A 173 -12.35 27.42 -31.49
N LEU A 174 -12.19 28.73 -31.59
CA LEU A 174 -13.28 29.70 -31.50
C LEU A 174 -13.76 30.19 -32.87
N PHE A 175 -12.91 30.03 -33.90
CA PHE A 175 -13.18 30.52 -35.25
C PHE A 175 -12.91 29.47 -36.32
N ASP A 176 -13.72 29.50 -37.37
CA ASP A 176 -13.49 28.72 -38.58
C ASP A 176 -12.36 29.31 -39.44
N LYS A 177 -11.80 28.47 -40.33
CA LYS A 177 -10.75 28.92 -41.27
C LYS A 177 -11.27 30.07 -42.14
N GLY A 178 -10.65 31.24 -41.99
CA GLY A 178 -11.00 32.45 -42.76
C GLY A 178 -12.07 33.34 -42.12
N GLU A 179 -12.69 32.93 -41.00
CA GLU A 179 -13.75 33.69 -40.35
C GLU A 179 -13.26 35.04 -39.79
N LEU A 180 -12.07 35.04 -39.18
CA LEU A 180 -11.45 36.23 -38.58
C LEU A 180 -11.25 37.39 -39.56
N GLN A 181 -11.12 37.11 -40.86
CA GLN A 181 -10.92 38.11 -41.92
C GLN A 181 -12.22 38.86 -42.26
N ASN A 182 -13.38 38.27 -41.99
CA ASN A 182 -14.70 38.81 -42.34
C ASN A 182 -15.35 39.64 -41.21
N ILE A 183 -14.84 39.52 -39.98
CA ILE A 183 -15.41 40.18 -38.79
C ILE A 183 -15.36 41.72 -38.90
N GLY A 184 -14.37 42.28 -39.60
CA GLY A 184 -14.27 43.73 -39.83
C GLY A 184 -15.09 44.28 -41.01
N LEU A 185 -15.44 43.45 -41.99
CA LEU A 185 -16.19 43.84 -43.20
C LEU A 185 -17.72 43.80 -42.97
N ASN A 186 -18.20 42.87 -42.14
CA ASN A 186 -19.62 42.71 -41.84
C ASN A 186 -20.20 43.77 -40.87
N SER A 187 -19.34 44.47 -40.11
CA SER A 187 -19.75 45.54 -39.19
C SER A 187 -20.25 46.81 -39.92
N LEU A 188 -19.99 46.94 -41.23
CA LEU A 188 -20.37 48.10 -42.04
C LEU A 188 -21.66 47.93 -42.87
N PHE A 189 -22.21 46.71 -43.02
CA PHE A 189 -23.29 46.46 -43.99
C PHE A 189 -24.44 45.53 -43.57
N ASN A 190 -24.50 44.99 -42.34
CA ASN A 190 -25.59 44.08 -41.97
C ASN A 190 -26.14 44.34 -40.57
N ASP A 191 -27.28 45.05 -40.50
CA ASP A 191 -28.16 45.11 -39.33
C ASP A 191 -29.38 44.17 -39.48
N GLY A 192 -29.25 43.14 -40.31
CA GLY A 192 -30.33 42.18 -40.52
C GLY A 192 -30.09 41.31 -41.74
N LEU A 193 -29.25 40.28 -41.58
CA LEU A 193 -29.27 39.04 -42.35
C LEU A 193 -28.29 38.08 -41.67
N SER A 194 -28.85 37.15 -40.90
CA SER A 194 -28.17 36.00 -40.31
C SER A 194 -27.52 35.16 -41.42
N SER A 195 -26.22 35.33 -41.63
CA SER A 195 -25.42 34.33 -42.35
C SER A 195 -25.23 33.12 -41.43
N GLU A 196 -26.00 32.08 -41.70
CA GLU A 196 -25.94 30.77 -41.08
C GLU A 196 -24.57 30.11 -41.30
N ASN A 197 -23.62 30.36 -40.39
CA ASN A 197 -22.60 29.40 -40.01
C ASN A 197 -22.64 29.35 -38.48
N HIS A 198 -23.70 28.76 -37.94
CA HIS A 198 -23.88 28.65 -36.50
C HIS A 198 -22.89 27.62 -35.93
N VAL A 199 -21.88 28.09 -35.19
CA VAL A 199 -21.18 27.25 -34.21
C VAL A 199 -22.24 26.82 -33.19
N GLY A 200 -22.67 25.56 -33.28
CA GLY A 200 -23.68 25.01 -32.38
C GLY A 200 -23.14 24.90 -30.96
N LYS A 201 -24.00 25.02 -29.94
CA LYS A 201 -23.63 24.71 -28.55
C LYS A 201 -23.11 23.27 -28.50
N ILE A 202 -21.95 23.06 -27.88
CA ILE A 202 -21.42 21.71 -27.65
C ILE A 202 -22.48 20.88 -26.92
N LYS A 203 -22.81 19.73 -27.49
CA LYS A 203 -23.54 18.68 -26.77
C LYS A 203 -22.56 17.95 -25.86
N LEU A 204 -22.97 17.67 -24.61
CA LEU A 204 -22.17 16.91 -23.63
C LEU A 204 -21.68 15.56 -24.18
N LEU A 205 -22.48 14.94 -25.06
CA LEU A 205 -22.11 13.82 -25.91
C LEU A 205 -22.68 14.07 -27.30
N ASN A 206 -21.92 13.75 -28.35
CA ASN A 206 -22.36 13.86 -29.74
C ASN A 206 -22.80 12.50 -30.34
N PHE A 207 -22.91 11.46 -29.51
CA PHE A 207 -23.44 10.14 -29.86
C PHE A 207 -24.49 9.69 -28.84
N ASP A 208 -25.35 8.74 -29.23
CA ASP A 208 -26.42 8.24 -28.38
C ASP A 208 -25.93 7.09 -27.48
N LEU A 209 -25.99 7.31 -26.15
CA LEU A 209 -25.62 6.30 -25.15
C LEU A 209 -26.54 5.09 -25.15
N LYS A 210 -27.84 5.27 -25.45
CA LYS A 210 -28.78 4.15 -25.53
C LYS A 210 -28.48 3.30 -26.74
N GLU A 211 -28.15 3.94 -27.86
CA GLU A 211 -27.70 3.23 -29.06
C GLU A 211 -26.38 2.49 -28.82
N TYR A 212 -25.41 3.13 -28.16
CA TYR A 212 -24.17 2.44 -27.77
C TYR A 212 -24.44 1.18 -26.94
N LYS A 213 -25.29 1.28 -25.91
CA LYS A 213 -25.63 0.11 -25.07
C LYS A 213 -26.35 -0.97 -25.87
N LEU A 214 -27.28 -0.60 -26.75
CA LEU A 214 -28.00 -1.55 -27.60
C LEU A 214 -27.07 -2.23 -28.62
N LEU A 215 -26.19 -1.47 -29.28
CA LEU A 215 -25.20 -1.99 -30.23
C LEU A 215 -24.17 -2.88 -29.54
N LYS A 216 -23.81 -2.54 -28.31
CA LYS A 216 -22.93 -3.37 -27.48
C LYS A 216 -23.63 -4.65 -27.05
N GLU A 217 -24.88 -4.59 -26.59
CA GLU A 217 -25.68 -5.78 -26.27
C GLU A 217 -25.93 -6.66 -27.49
N THR A 218 -26.12 -6.07 -28.69
CA THR A 218 -26.28 -6.83 -29.93
C THR A 218 -24.95 -7.35 -30.47
N SER A 219 -23.82 -6.64 -30.34
CA SER A 219 -22.49 -7.16 -30.66
C SER A 219 -22.11 -8.27 -29.70
N ASP A 220 -22.40 -8.11 -28.41
CA ASP A 220 -22.20 -9.12 -27.38
C ASP A 220 -23.14 -10.31 -27.61
N ASN A 221 -24.39 -10.11 -28.04
CA ASN A 221 -25.33 -11.21 -28.38
C ASN A 221 -25.05 -11.89 -29.73
N SER A 222 -24.49 -11.19 -30.72
CA SER A 222 -24.08 -11.76 -32.01
C SER A 222 -22.74 -12.51 -31.90
N GLN A 223 -21.85 -12.01 -31.04
CA GLN A 223 -20.74 -12.79 -30.51
C GLN A 223 -21.30 -13.98 -29.74
N ASN A 224 -22.18 -13.82 -28.75
CA ASN A 224 -22.77 -14.95 -28.02
C ASN A 224 -23.55 -15.96 -28.89
N ALA A 225 -24.15 -15.61 -30.03
CA ALA A 225 -24.87 -16.57 -30.89
C ALA A 225 -23.97 -17.33 -31.88
N ILE A 226 -22.79 -16.80 -32.23
CA ILE A 226 -21.74 -17.51 -32.98
C ILE A 226 -20.72 -18.16 -32.01
N GLU A 227 -20.68 -17.66 -30.77
CA GLU A 227 -19.86 -18.13 -29.67
C GLU A 227 -20.61 -19.03 -28.69
N GLU A 228 -21.92 -19.28 -28.87
CA GLU A 228 -22.67 -20.32 -28.15
C GLU A 228 -22.27 -21.73 -28.60
N ASP A 229 -21.53 -21.83 -29.70
CA ASP A 229 -20.82 -23.05 -30.06
C ASP A 229 -19.28 -22.90 -29.97
N ASN A 230 -18.71 -21.73 -29.62
CA ASN A 230 -17.24 -21.57 -29.57
C ASN A 230 -16.57 -20.38 -28.83
N ASN A 231 -17.19 -19.58 -27.94
CA ASN A 231 -16.47 -18.66 -27.03
C ASN A 231 -17.38 -17.98 -25.98
N SER A 232 -17.58 -18.61 -24.82
CA SER A 232 -17.66 -17.83 -23.58
C SER A 232 -16.39 -16.95 -23.45
N PRO A 233 -16.33 -15.89 -22.63
CA PRO A 233 -15.04 -15.34 -22.21
C PRO A 233 -14.38 -16.37 -21.27
N THR A 234 -13.87 -17.44 -21.86
CA THR A 234 -12.70 -18.14 -21.36
C THR A 234 -11.59 -17.11 -21.38
N ILE A 235 -11.42 -16.42 -20.25
CA ILE A 235 -10.08 -16.04 -19.82
C ILE A 235 -9.29 -17.34 -19.92
N ASN A 236 -8.50 -17.44 -20.99
CA ASN A 236 -7.74 -18.63 -21.27
C ASN A 236 -6.76 -18.79 -20.10
N ILE A 237 -6.93 -19.86 -19.33
CA ILE A 237 -6.18 -20.13 -18.08
C ILE A 237 -4.67 -20.21 -18.40
N GLU A 238 -4.32 -20.52 -19.65
CA GLU A 238 -2.98 -20.45 -20.23
C GLU A 238 -2.31 -19.07 -20.01
N ASN A 239 -3.03 -17.95 -20.13
CA ASN A 239 -2.43 -16.60 -20.04
C ASN A 239 -1.82 -16.25 -18.67
N PHE A 240 -2.27 -16.84 -17.56
CA PHE A 240 -1.72 -16.51 -16.23
C PHE A 240 -0.46 -17.32 -15.91
N ILE A 241 -0.43 -18.57 -16.40
CA ILE A 241 0.71 -19.48 -16.35
C ILE A 241 1.80 -18.99 -17.33
N ASP A 242 1.42 -18.52 -18.51
CA ASP A 242 2.33 -18.00 -19.55
C ASP A 242 3.12 -16.75 -19.13
N ALA A 243 2.63 -16.03 -18.13
CA ALA A 243 3.29 -14.84 -17.61
C ALA A 243 4.33 -15.15 -16.51
N LEU A 244 4.52 -16.43 -16.15
CA LEU A 244 5.63 -16.91 -15.30
C LEU A 244 6.86 -17.20 -16.16
N ASN A 245 8.05 -17.02 -15.58
CA ASN A 245 9.26 -17.55 -16.23
C ASN A 245 9.35 -19.07 -16.10
N LYS A 246 10.32 -19.68 -16.79
CA LYS A 246 10.51 -21.13 -16.83
C LYS A 246 10.65 -21.75 -15.43
N GLU A 247 11.45 -21.15 -14.56
CA GLU A 247 11.71 -21.65 -13.20
C GLU A 247 10.46 -21.56 -12.31
N GLN A 248 9.74 -20.44 -12.38
CA GLN A 248 8.48 -20.22 -11.69
C GLN A 248 7.39 -21.18 -12.17
N LEU A 249 7.31 -21.41 -13.49
CA LEU A 249 6.37 -22.33 -14.11
C LEU A 249 6.60 -23.77 -13.61
N LEU A 250 7.84 -24.24 -13.66
CA LEU A 250 8.22 -25.57 -13.18
C LEU A 250 7.87 -25.78 -11.70
N ALA A 251 8.04 -24.75 -10.87
CA ALA A 251 7.65 -24.79 -9.46
C ALA A 251 6.12 -24.78 -9.26
N ALA A 252 5.38 -24.01 -10.05
CA ALA A 252 3.91 -23.95 -9.99
C ALA A 252 3.21 -25.21 -10.55
N GLU A 253 3.84 -25.91 -11.48
CA GLU A 253 3.32 -27.16 -12.08
C GLU A 253 3.64 -28.42 -11.29
N HIS A 254 4.58 -28.36 -10.36
CA HIS A 254 5.04 -29.54 -9.62
C HIS A 254 4.07 -29.97 -8.52
N ILE A 255 2.94 -30.56 -8.86
CA ILE A 255 1.84 -30.78 -7.91
C ILE A 255 2.10 -31.84 -6.84
N ASN A 256 2.65 -32.99 -7.23
CA ASN A 256 2.77 -34.15 -6.35
C ASN A 256 4.13 -34.20 -5.64
N GLY A 257 4.09 -34.57 -4.36
CA GLY A 257 5.27 -34.74 -3.51
C GLY A 257 5.79 -33.43 -2.93
N THR A 258 6.90 -33.55 -2.21
CA THR A 258 7.47 -32.46 -1.43
C THR A 258 8.31 -31.51 -2.29
N ALA A 259 8.18 -30.22 -2.08
CA ALA A 259 8.86 -29.18 -2.85
C ALA A 259 9.45 -28.09 -1.95
N LEU A 260 10.71 -27.73 -2.19
CA LEU A 260 11.36 -26.55 -1.61
C LEU A 260 11.65 -25.54 -2.72
N ILE A 261 11.05 -24.35 -2.61
CA ILE A 261 11.30 -23.24 -3.52
C ILE A 261 12.23 -22.25 -2.80
N VAL A 262 13.49 -22.21 -3.21
CA VAL A 262 14.47 -21.23 -2.71
C VAL A 262 14.39 -20.00 -3.60
N ALA A 263 14.06 -18.86 -3.02
CA ALA A 263 13.69 -17.69 -3.78
C ALA A 263 14.23 -16.41 -3.17
N GLY A 264 14.95 -15.62 -3.97
CA GLY A 264 15.46 -14.31 -3.54
C GLY A 264 14.41 -13.19 -3.48
N PRO A 265 14.81 -11.98 -3.04
CA PRO A 265 13.92 -10.83 -3.01
C PRO A 265 13.40 -10.44 -4.41
N GLY A 266 12.09 -10.20 -4.49
CA GLY A 266 11.44 -9.76 -5.72
C GLY A 266 11.35 -10.83 -6.81
N THR A 267 11.60 -12.10 -6.51
CA THR A 267 11.54 -13.22 -7.47
C THR A 267 10.12 -13.72 -7.77
N GLY A 268 9.10 -13.10 -7.18
CA GLY A 268 7.70 -13.50 -7.37
C GLY A 268 7.25 -14.69 -6.52
N LYS A 269 7.76 -14.85 -5.30
CA LYS A 269 7.40 -15.93 -4.35
C LYS A 269 5.88 -16.14 -4.24
N THR A 270 5.17 -15.10 -3.84
CA THR A 270 3.71 -15.13 -3.68
C THR A 270 3.01 -15.43 -5.00
N ARG A 271 3.54 -14.95 -6.13
CA ARG A 271 2.99 -15.22 -7.46
C ARG A 271 3.11 -16.70 -7.84
N VAL A 272 4.21 -17.35 -7.49
CA VAL A 272 4.39 -18.80 -7.70
C VAL A 272 3.39 -19.59 -6.86
N LEU A 273 3.23 -19.25 -5.57
CA LEU A 273 2.26 -19.89 -4.69
C LEU A 273 0.82 -19.71 -5.17
N THR A 274 0.40 -18.49 -5.52
CA THR A 274 -0.97 -18.23 -6.00
C THR A 274 -1.23 -18.95 -7.31
N SER A 275 -0.27 -18.97 -8.24
CA SER A 275 -0.39 -19.69 -9.50
C SER A 275 -0.47 -21.20 -9.28
N ARG A 276 0.30 -21.73 -8.33
CA ARG A 276 0.25 -23.15 -7.94
C ARG A 276 -1.10 -23.54 -7.34
N ILE A 277 -1.65 -22.72 -6.43
CA ILE A 277 -3.00 -22.92 -5.86
C ILE A 277 -4.05 -22.89 -6.97
N ALA A 278 -3.97 -21.91 -7.86
CA ALA A 278 -4.89 -21.81 -8.99
C ALA A 278 -4.79 -23.04 -9.92
N ASN A 279 -3.58 -23.54 -10.19
CA ASN A 279 -3.35 -24.73 -11.01
C ASN A 279 -3.95 -26.00 -10.35
N LEU A 280 -3.77 -26.20 -9.04
CA LEU A 280 -4.39 -27.29 -8.28
C LEU A 280 -5.91 -27.30 -8.45
N ILE A 281 -6.52 -26.13 -8.32
CA ILE A 281 -7.97 -25.99 -8.33
C ILE A 281 -8.53 -26.10 -9.75
N LEU A 282 -7.98 -25.33 -10.69
CA LEU A 282 -8.53 -25.19 -12.03
C LEU A 282 -8.20 -26.38 -12.93
N ASN A 283 -6.94 -26.83 -12.91
CA ASN A 283 -6.44 -27.85 -13.84
C ASN A 283 -6.46 -29.25 -13.21
N LYS A 284 -6.12 -29.36 -11.92
CA LYS A 284 -6.14 -30.65 -11.21
C LYS A 284 -7.47 -30.95 -10.51
N LYS A 285 -8.44 -30.01 -10.55
CA LYS A 285 -9.79 -30.16 -9.98
C LYS A 285 -9.78 -30.52 -8.49
N ILE A 286 -8.76 -30.07 -7.76
CA ILE A 286 -8.69 -30.24 -6.30
C ILE A 286 -9.69 -29.30 -5.63
N ALA A 287 -10.47 -29.82 -4.69
CA ALA A 287 -11.39 -29.01 -3.90
C ALA A 287 -10.62 -27.94 -3.10
N PRO A 288 -11.02 -26.66 -3.11
CA PRO A 288 -10.33 -25.59 -2.37
C PRO A 288 -10.17 -25.87 -0.87
N GLU A 289 -11.14 -26.59 -0.28
CA GLU A 289 -11.17 -26.97 1.12
C GLU A 289 -10.02 -27.92 1.51
N ASN A 290 -9.43 -28.60 0.51
CA ASN A 290 -8.33 -29.55 0.70
C ASN A 290 -6.93 -28.91 0.63
N ILE A 291 -6.87 -27.59 0.41
CA ILE A 291 -5.64 -26.83 0.30
C ILE A 291 -5.49 -25.94 1.53
N LEU A 292 -4.33 -26.03 2.19
CA LEU A 292 -3.91 -25.15 3.27
C LEU A 292 -2.73 -24.30 2.78
N ALA A 293 -2.86 -22.98 2.84
CA ALA A 293 -1.76 -22.05 2.62
C ALA A 293 -1.51 -21.22 3.88
N VAL A 294 -0.29 -21.31 4.42
CA VAL A 294 0.10 -20.63 5.64
C VAL A 294 1.13 -19.55 5.34
N THR A 295 0.90 -18.33 5.83
CA THR A 295 1.82 -17.19 5.71
C THR A 295 2.31 -16.71 7.08
N PHE A 296 3.30 -15.83 7.10
CA PHE A 296 3.81 -15.25 8.35
C PHE A 296 2.97 -14.07 8.87
N THR A 297 2.39 -13.26 7.98
CA THR A 297 1.60 -12.05 8.33
C THR A 297 0.19 -12.10 7.76
N ASN A 298 -0.75 -11.42 8.44
CA ASN A 298 -2.15 -11.32 7.98
C ASN A 298 -2.23 -10.61 6.62
N LYS A 299 -1.45 -9.54 6.44
CA LYS A 299 -1.36 -8.82 5.16
C LYS A 299 -0.94 -9.73 4.00
N ALA A 300 0.02 -10.64 4.21
CA ALA A 300 0.43 -11.59 3.17
C ALA A 300 -0.69 -12.61 2.85
N ALA A 301 -1.45 -13.06 3.85
CA ALA A 301 -2.60 -13.94 3.64
C ALA A 301 -3.71 -13.21 2.84
N GLU A 302 -4.02 -11.97 3.21
CA GLU A 302 -5.01 -11.13 2.51
C GLU A 302 -4.60 -10.84 1.07
N GLU A 303 -3.35 -10.46 0.83
CA GLU A 303 -2.80 -10.21 -0.51
C GLU A 303 -2.86 -11.47 -1.39
N MET A 304 -2.51 -12.63 -0.82
CA MET A 304 -2.62 -13.93 -1.50
C MET A 304 -4.07 -14.24 -1.87
N LEU A 305 -5.01 -14.00 -0.95
CA LEU A 305 -6.44 -14.20 -1.17
C LEU A 305 -7.00 -13.26 -2.25
N ILE A 306 -6.63 -11.98 -2.24
CA ILE A 306 -7.03 -10.99 -3.26
C ILE A 306 -6.55 -11.45 -4.64
N ARG A 307 -5.27 -11.81 -4.77
CA ARG A 307 -4.72 -12.34 -6.03
C ARG A 307 -5.43 -13.59 -6.51
N LEU A 308 -5.77 -14.50 -5.60
CA LEU A 308 -6.51 -15.71 -5.97
C LEU A 308 -7.95 -15.41 -6.38
N LYS A 309 -8.61 -14.42 -5.77
CA LYS A 309 -9.93 -13.96 -6.21
C LYS A 309 -9.90 -13.44 -7.65
N GLU A 310 -8.85 -12.71 -8.01
CA GLU A 310 -8.63 -12.23 -9.38
C GLU A 310 -8.36 -13.37 -10.37
N ILE A 311 -7.66 -14.43 -9.95
CA ILE A 311 -7.34 -15.57 -10.83
C ILE A 311 -8.53 -16.53 -10.99
N LEU A 312 -9.31 -16.78 -9.92
CA LEU A 312 -10.32 -17.85 -9.86
C LEU A 312 -11.74 -17.41 -10.31
N ILE A 313 -11.89 -16.25 -10.95
CA ILE A 313 -13.16 -15.54 -11.28
C ILE A 313 -14.40 -16.44 -11.43
N LYS A 314 -15.47 -16.10 -10.67
CA LYS A 314 -16.87 -16.61 -10.67
C LYS A 314 -17.11 -18.13 -10.64
N LYS A 315 -16.08 -18.99 -10.71
CA LYS A 315 -16.25 -20.45 -10.74
C LYS A 315 -16.26 -21.09 -9.36
N ILE A 316 -15.79 -20.39 -8.32
CA ILE A 316 -15.50 -20.99 -7.01
C ILE A 316 -15.84 -20.01 -5.89
N ASP A 317 -16.42 -20.53 -4.81
CA ASP A 317 -16.54 -19.82 -3.55
C ASP A 317 -15.18 -19.72 -2.87
N VAL A 318 -14.55 -18.57 -3.02
CA VAL A 318 -13.23 -18.23 -2.46
C VAL A 318 -13.19 -18.29 -0.92
N ASN A 319 -14.33 -18.25 -0.24
CA ASN A 319 -14.39 -18.42 1.22
C ASN A 319 -14.06 -19.85 1.66
N LYS A 320 -14.00 -20.80 0.72
CA LYS A 320 -13.58 -22.19 0.98
C LYS A 320 -12.06 -22.38 1.00
N LEU A 321 -11.29 -21.38 0.58
CA LEU A 321 -9.82 -21.43 0.62
C LEU A 321 -9.35 -21.29 2.08
N ASN A 322 -8.46 -22.19 2.53
CA ASN A 322 -7.83 -22.07 3.85
C ASN A 322 -6.49 -21.34 3.70
N ILE A 323 -6.54 -20.00 3.71
CA ILE A 323 -5.35 -19.13 3.66
C ILE A 323 -5.31 -18.34 4.96
N SER A 324 -4.25 -18.50 5.75
CA SER A 324 -4.17 -17.88 7.07
C SER A 324 -2.72 -17.75 7.56
N THR A 325 -2.50 -17.08 8.68
CA THR A 325 -1.23 -17.21 9.41
C THR A 325 -1.18 -18.50 10.25
N PHE A 326 -0.01 -18.84 10.80
CA PHE A 326 0.12 -19.96 11.75
C PHE A 326 -0.79 -19.79 12.98
N HIS A 327 -0.85 -18.58 13.55
CA HIS A 327 -1.68 -18.29 14.71
C HIS A 327 -3.17 -18.37 14.39
N GLU A 328 -3.59 -17.86 13.23
CA GLU A 328 -4.99 -17.96 12.79
C GLU A 328 -5.39 -19.41 12.47
N PHE A 329 -4.48 -20.18 11.85
CA PHE A 329 -4.68 -21.61 11.65
C PHE A 329 -4.85 -22.33 12.99
N GLY A 330 -3.93 -22.10 13.93
CA GLY A 330 -4.00 -22.68 15.27
C GLY A 330 -5.25 -22.28 16.05
N LEU A 331 -5.66 -21.02 15.99
CA LEU A 331 -6.92 -20.56 16.55
C LEU A 331 -8.12 -21.31 15.95
N SER A 332 -8.12 -21.56 14.64
CA SER A 332 -9.19 -22.32 13.99
C SER A 332 -9.27 -23.77 14.49
N VAL A 333 -8.11 -24.39 14.76
CA VAL A 333 -8.01 -25.73 15.35
C VAL A 333 -8.58 -25.73 16.76
N LEU A 334 -8.14 -24.78 17.60
CA LEU A 334 -8.60 -24.66 18.98
C LEU A 334 -10.11 -24.38 19.06
N LYS A 335 -10.64 -23.51 18.20
CA LYS A 335 -12.10 -23.25 18.16
C LYS A 335 -12.90 -24.47 17.77
N LYS A 336 -12.38 -25.33 16.88
CA LYS A 336 -13.07 -26.55 16.44
C LYS A 336 -12.99 -27.66 17.48
N PHE A 337 -11.86 -27.78 18.18
CA PHE A 337 -11.55 -28.88 19.08
C PHE A 337 -11.37 -28.42 20.54
N TYR A 338 -12.04 -27.32 20.93
CA TYR A 338 -11.89 -26.71 22.26
C TYR A 338 -12.21 -27.68 23.40
N GLN A 339 -13.11 -28.64 23.16
CA GLN A 339 -13.52 -29.69 24.10
C GLN A 339 -12.36 -30.56 24.61
N TYR A 340 -11.23 -30.60 23.90
CA TYR A 340 -10.03 -31.35 24.29
C TYR A 340 -9.02 -30.48 25.07
N THR A 341 -9.34 -29.23 25.39
CA THR A 341 -8.39 -28.25 25.95
C THR A 341 -8.72 -27.79 27.37
N ASP A 342 -9.72 -28.41 28.02
CA ASP A 342 -10.28 -28.00 29.32
C ASP A 342 -10.76 -26.53 29.35
N ARG A 343 -11.32 -26.06 28.24
CA ARG A 343 -11.79 -24.68 28.09
C ARG A 343 -13.16 -24.62 27.47
N GLU A 344 -13.80 -23.46 27.60
CA GLU A 344 -15.11 -23.23 27.02
C GLU A 344 -15.00 -22.67 25.61
N LYS A 345 -16.07 -22.80 24.82
CA LYS A 345 -16.11 -22.40 23.41
C LYS A 345 -15.75 -20.92 23.18
N ASN A 346 -16.05 -20.06 24.14
CA ASN A 346 -15.85 -18.61 24.10
C ASN A 346 -14.57 -18.16 24.80
N PHE A 347 -13.49 -18.94 24.73
CA PHE A 347 -12.19 -18.50 25.25
C PHE A 347 -11.71 -17.21 24.56
N SER A 348 -10.88 -16.42 25.25
CA SER A 348 -10.18 -15.26 24.64
C SER A 348 -8.71 -15.55 24.38
N ILE A 349 -8.09 -14.68 23.58
CA ILE A 349 -6.66 -14.68 23.33
C ILE A 349 -6.08 -13.49 24.09
N ILE A 350 -4.99 -13.71 24.82
CA ILE A 350 -4.28 -12.68 25.58
C ILE A 350 -2.93 -12.38 24.95
N ASP A 351 -2.47 -11.13 25.10
CA ASP A 351 -1.17 -10.72 24.58
C ASP A 351 -0.04 -10.82 25.63
N GLU A 352 1.18 -10.43 25.25
CA GLU A 352 2.33 -10.43 26.16
C GLU A 352 2.16 -9.50 27.37
N GLU A 353 1.44 -8.39 27.25
CA GLU A 353 1.20 -7.49 28.38
C GLU A 353 0.21 -8.13 29.37
N ASP A 354 -0.82 -8.79 28.85
CA ASP A 354 -1.80 -9.56 29.63
C ASP A 354 -1.15 -10.78 30.32
N LYS A 355 -0.26 -11.50 29.63
CA LYS A 355 0.54 -12.58 30.21
C LYS A 355 1.37 -12.08 31.40
N ASN A 356 2.04 -10.94 31.24
CA ASN A 356 2.79 -10.32 32.34
C ASN A 356 1.88 -9.91 33.51
N LEU A 357 0.65 -9.47 33.23
CA LEU A 357 -0.34 -9.14 34.26
C LEU A 357 -0.78 -10.38 35.05
N ILE A 358 -1.05 -11.50 34.37
CA ILE A 358 -1.40 -12.77 35.01
C ILE A 358 -0.25 -13.28 35.88
N LEU A 359 0.98 -13.26 35.37
CA LEU A 359 2.16 -13.64 36.15
C LEU A 359 2.32 -12.80 37.42
N LYS A 360 2.01 -11.50 37.33
CA LYS A 360 2.09 -10.58 38.47
C LYS A 360 0.96 -10.79 39.48
N ASN A 361 -0.29 -10.92 39.01
CA ASN A 361 -1.46 -10.89 39.89
C ASN A 361 -1.85 -12.28 40.41
N GLU A 362 -1.89 -13.28 39.52
CA GLU A 362 -2.31 -14.64 39.87
C GLU A 362 -1.15 -15.43 40.50
N LEU A 363 0.05 -15.34 39.92
CA LEU A 363 1.24 -16.06 40.39
C LEU A 363 2.10 -15.25 41.36
N LYS A 364 1.73 -13.99 41.65
CA LYS A 364 2.44 -13.10 42.59
C LYS A 364 3.93 -12.95 42.30
N CYS A 365 4.34 -13.07 41.02
CA CYS A 365 5.73 -12.90 40.63
C CYS A 365 6.19 -11.44 40.86
N GLY A 366 7.40 -11.27 41.41
CA GLY A 366 7.98 -9.93 41.59
C GLY A 366 8.21 -9.22 40.25
N ALA A 367 8.05 -7.90 40.21
CA ALA A 367 8.12 -7.11 38.97
C ALA A 367 9.42 -7.33 38.15
N ASN A 368 10.54 -7.56 38.84
CA ASN A 368 11.84 -7.82 38.19
C ASN A 368 11.95 -9.23 37.59
N GLN A 369 11.13 -10.19 38.05
CA GLN A 369 11.13 -11.58 37.59
C GLN A 369 10.15 -11.84 36.45
N VAL A 370 9.04 -11.11 36.39
CA VAL A 370 7.96 -11.29 35.41
C VAL A 370 8.50 -11.40 33.97
N LYS A 371 9.39 -10.49 33.55
CA LYS A 371 9.97 -10.52 32.19
C LYS A 371 10.81 -11.78 31.93
N LYS A 372 11.58 -12.24 32.92
CA LYS A 372 12.43 -13.43 32.80
C LYS A 372 11.57 -14.69 32.72
N ILE A 373 10.55 -14.78 33.58
CA ILE A 373 9.61 -15.90 33.62
C ILE A 373 8.77 -15.94 32.35
N SER A 374 8.23 -14.80 31.89
CA SER A 374 7.45 -14.73 30.64
C SER A 374 8.25 -15.29 29.46
N LYS A 375 9.52 -14.87 29.34
CA LYS A 375 10.42 -15.38 28.31
C LYS A 375 10.67 -16.88 28.44
N ALA A 376 10.91 -17.39 29.64
CA ALA A 376 11.13 -18.82 29.87
C ALA A 376 9.88 -19.65 29.51
N ILE A 377 8.68 -19.16 29.83
CA ILE A 377 7.41 -19.81 29.43
C ILE A 377 7.27 -19.85 27.90
N THR A 378 7.58 -18.74 27.21
CA THR A 378 7.59 -18.72 25.74
C THR A 378 8.57 -19.75 25.19
N GLU A 379 9.79 -19.82 25.74
CA GLU A 379 10.80 -20.80 25.32
C GLU A 379 10.31 -22.25 25.52
N VAL A 380 9.65 -22.56 26.64
CA VAL A 380 9.04 -23.88 26.91
C VAL A 380 8.00 -24.22 25.83
N LYS A 381 7.04 -23.31 25.57
CA LYS A 381 5.97 -23.53 24.59
C LYS A 381 6.51 -23.62 23.16
N GLN A 382 7.43 -22.76 22.77
CA GLN A 382 8.02 -22.77 21.43
C GLN A 382 8.87 -24.00 21.16
N MET A 383 9.51 -24.57 22.19
CA MET A 383 10.26 -25.82 22.10
C MET A 383 9.37 -27.06 22.32
N LEU A 384 8.04 -26.88 22.45
CA LEU A 384 7.07 -27.95 22.68
C LEU A 384 7.41 -28.84 23.89
N LYS A 385 8.05 -28.27 24.91
CA LYS A 385 8.45 -29.00 26.11
C LYS A 385 7.23 -29.32 26.96
N THR A 386 7.09 -30.57 27.35
CA THR A 386 6.14 -31.00 28.38
C THR A 386 6.67 -30.64 29.76
N LYS A 387 5.83 -30.75 30.80
CA LYS A 387 6.25 -30.52 32.19
C LYS A 387 7.46 -31.37 32.60
N ASP A 388 7.57 -32.58 32.05
CA ASP A 388 8.61 -33.54 32.39
C ASP A 388 9.94 -33.18 31.72
N ASP A 389 9.90 -32.40 30.62
CA ASP A 389 11.08 -31.88 29.91
C ASP A 389 11.68 -30.62 30.55
N ILE A 390 10.99 -30.02 31.54
CA ILE A 390 11.46 -28.82 32.24
C ILE A 390 12.34 -29.26 33.42
N GLU A 391 13.67 -29.17 33.28
CA GLU A 391 14.62 -29.59 34.33
C GLU A 391 14.55 -28.72 35.60
N ASP A 392 14.32 -27.41 35.44
CA ASP A 392 14.21 -26.47 36.56
C ASP A 392 12.86 -26.65 37.28
N ASN A 393 12.90 -27.22 38.49
CA ASN A 393 11.71 -27.48 39.30
C ASN A 393 10.88 -26.21 39.58
N LEU A 394 11.53 -25.07 39.79
CA LEU A 394 10.82 -23.81 40.04
C LEU A 394 10.10 -23.34 38.77
N LEU A 395 10.78 -23.43 37.62
CA LEU A 395 10.16 -23.10 36.34
C LEU A 395 9.00 -24.05 36.01
N ARG A 396 9.14 -25.35 36.34
CA ARG A 396 8.09 -26.35 36.14
C ARG A 396 6.84 -25.98 36.95
N GLU A 397 6.99 -25.71 38.24
CA GLU A 397 5.89 -25.31 39.13
C GLU A 397 5.23 -24.01 38.64
N ILE A 398 6.03 -23.00 38.26
CA ILE A 398 5.51 -21.74 37.72
C ILE A 398 4.75 -21.97 36.41
N PHE A 399 5.27 -22.81 35.52
CA PHE A 399 4.63 -23.12 34.24
C PHE A 399 3.29 -23.83 34.45
N GLU A 400 3.22 -24.82 35.36
CA GLU A 400 1.97 -25.51 35.71
C GLU A 400 0.94 -24.54 36.29
N ASN A 401 1.34 -23.74 37.29
CA ASN A 401 0.46 -22.74 37.89
C ASN A 401 -0.02 -21.70 36.87
N TYR A 402 0.83 -21.33 35.90
CA TYR A 402 0.46 -20.43 34.83
C TYR A 402 -0.57 -21.06 33.90
N GLN A 403 -0.36 -22.30 33.45
CA GLN A 403 -1.33 -23.01 32.61
C GLN A 403 -2.69 -23.20 33.33
N ASP A 404 -2.68 -23.48 34.63
CA ASP A 404 -3.89 -23.58 35.44
C ASP A 404 -4.62 -22.24 35.57
N ALA A 405 -3.88 -21.14 35.73
CA ALA A 405 -4.47 -19.79 35.72
C ALA A 405 -5.12 -19.48 34.37
N LEU A 406 -4.46 -19.80 33.25
CA LEU A 406 -5.02 -19.63 31.91
C LEU A 406 -6.32 -20.44 31.71
N LYS A 407 -6.38 -21.68 32.21
CA LYS A 407 -7.60 -22.50 32.18
C LYS A 407 -8.73 -21.87 33.01
N LYS A 408 -8.47 -21.47 34.25
CA LYS A 408 -9.47 -20.82 35.13
C LYS A 408 -10.04 -19.54 34.55
N LEU A 409 -9.20 -18.78 33.85
CA LEU A 409 -9.59 -17.53 33.19
C LEU A 409 -10.20 -17.74 31.79
N ASN A 410 -10.19 -18.97 31.28
CA ASN A 410 -10.66 -19.33 29.94
C ASN A 410 -9.94 -18.53 28.81
N VAL A 411 -8.61 -18.46 28.86
CA VAL A 411 -7.79 -17.65 27.93
C VAL A 411 -6.56 -18.37 27.40
N PHE A 412 -6.27 -18.29 26.09
CA PHE A 412 -5.00 -18.76 25.47
C PHE A 412 -4.05 -17.57 25.33
N ASP A 413 -2.76 -17.77 25.57
CA ASP A 413 -1.77 -16.79 25.10
C ASP A 413 -1.44 -17.00 23.61
N LEU A 414 -0.60 -16.14 23.05
CA LEU A 414 -0.23 -16.23 21.63
C LEU A 414 0.60 -17.50 21.31
N ASP A 415 1.49 -17.90 22.22
CA ASP A 415 2.33 -19.09 22.03
C ASP A 415 1.48 -20.38 22.05
N ASP A 416 0.41 -20.41 22.83
CA ASP A 416 -0.58 -21.48 22.88
C ASP A 416 -1.24 -21.77 21.53
N LEU A 417 -1.38 -20.76 20.67
CA LEU A 417 -1.96 -20.94 19.32
C LEU A 417 -1.08 -21.81 18.43
N ASN A 418 0.19 -22.07 18.79
CA ASN A 418 1.03 -23.05 18.11
C ASN A 418 1.22 -24.32 18.98
N TYR A 419 1.40 -24.14 20.29
CA TYR A 419 1.66 -25.22 21.23
C TYR A 419 0.47 -26.19 21.36
N PHE A 420 -0.75 -25.70 21.64
CA PHE A 420 -1.90 -26.59 21.84
C PHE A 420 -2.36 -27.29 20.57
N PRO A 421 -2.39 -26.67 19.37
CA PRO A 421 -2.66 -27.43 18.16
C PRO A 421 -1.66 -28.57 17.92
N TYR A 422 -0.36 -28.37 18.23
CA TYR A 422 0.61 -29.48 18.21
C TYR A 422 0.23 -30.57 19.22
N VAL A 423 -0.09 -30.21 20.47
CA VAL A 423 -0.54 -31.17 21.50
C VAL A 423 -1.76 -31.95 20.99
N LEU A 424 -2.75 -31.27 20.41
CA LEU A 424 -3.94 -31.89 19.85
C LEU A 424 -3.60 -32.90 18.76
N PHE A 425 -2.74 -32.53 17.80
CA PHE A 425 -2.32 -33.43 16.73
C PHE A 425 -1.43 -34.58 17.22
N ASN A 426 -0.69 -34.37 18.30
CA ASN A 426 0.20 -35.38 18.86
C ASN A 426 -0.59 -36.43 19.66
N GLU A 427 -1.49 -36.00 20.53
CA GLU A 427 -2.19 -36.85 21.49
C GLU A 427 -3.50 -37.44 20.93
N PHE A 428 -4.24 -36.67 20.13
CA PHE A 428 -5.57 -37.07 19.65
C PHE A 428 -5.54 -37.50 18.18
N THR A 429 -5.56 -38.82 17.97
CA THR A 429 -5.43 -39.42 16.64
C THR A 429 -6.59 -39.05 15.71
N ASP A 430 -7.81 -38.97 16.23
CA ASP A 430 -9.00 -38.51 15.52
C ASP A 430 -8.85 -37.08 14.97
N VAL A 431 -8.32 -36.17 15.78
CA VAL A 431 -8.05 -34.77 15.37
C VAL A 431 -6.97 -34.74 14.29
N ARG A 432 -5.90 -35.50 14.46
CA ARG A 432 -4.82 -35.61 13.48
C ARG A 432 -5.32 -36.15 12.14
N GLU A 433 -6.00 -37.30 12.13
CA GLU A 433 -6.49 -37.93 10.90
C GLU A 433 -7.54 -37.05 10.20
N PHE A 434 -8.38 -36.32 10.96
CA PHE A 434 -9.28 -35.33 10.38
C PHE A 434 -8.53 -34.27 9.54
N TYR A 435 -7.45 -33.70 10.08
CA TYR A 435 -6.69 -32.68 9.38
C TYR A 435 -5.80 -33.22 8.27
N LYS A 436 -5.24 -34.43 8.42
CA LYS A 436 -4.51 -35.13 7.34
C LYS A 436 -5.43 -35.42 6.15
N ALA A 437 -6.65 -35.90 6.41
CA ALA A 437 -7.64 -36.16 5.37
C ALA A 437 -8.15 -34.87 4.70
N LYS A 438 -8.33 -33.80 5.50
CA LYS A 438 -8.74 -32.49 5.00
C LYS A 438 -7.64 -31.89 4.12
N PHE A 439 -6.42 -31.68 4.65
CA PHE A 439 -5.37 -30.94 3.95
C PHE A 439 -4.43 -31.85 3.16
N GLN A 440 -4.88 -32.21 1.97
CA GLN A 440 -4.10 -33.02 1.03
C GLN A 440 -2.93 -32.25 0.40
N PHE A 441 -3.00 -30.92 0.38
CA PHE A 441 -1.96 -30.03 -0.12
C PHE A 441 -1.67 -28.93 0.90
N VAL A 442 -0.42 -28.81 1.33
CA VAL A 442 0.03 -27.81 2.29
C VAL A 442 1.08 -26.91 1.65
N MET A 443 0.89 -25.61 1.75
CA MET A 443 1.79 -24.58 1.23
C MET A 443 2.20 -23.66 2.36
N ILE A 444 3.51 -23.37 2.47
CA ILE A 444 4.04 -22.47 3.50
C ILE A 444 4.90 -21.40 2.84
N ASP A 445 4.51 -20.14 3.04
CA ASP A 445 5.28 -18.96 2.65
C ASP A 445 6.22 -18.51 3.78
N GLU A 446 7.29 -17.80 3.41
CA GLU A 446 8.32 -17.28 4.32
C GLU A 446 8.89 -18.35 5.27
N TYR A 447 9.19 -19.54 4.72
CA TYR A 447 9.61 -20.72 5.49
C TYR A 447 10.88 -20.51 6.32
N GLN A 448 11.70 -19.49 6.02
CA GLN A 448 12.87 -19.14 6.82
C GLN A 448 12.53 -18.57 8.21
N ASP A 449 11.29 -18.10 8.41
CA ASP A 449 10.86 -17.44 9.67
C ASP A 449 9.99 -18.36 10.53
N ILE A 450 9.98 -19.66 10.27
CA ILE A 450 9.25 -20.60 11.14
C ILE A 450 10.07 -20.93 12.40
N ASN A 451 9.36 -21.20 13.49
CA ASN A 451 9.95 -21.69 14.73
C ASN A 451 9.76 -23.22 14.89
N PHE A 452 10.33 -23.77 15.97
CA PHE A 452 10.28 -25.21 16.27
C PHE A 452 8.85 -25.74 16.43
N ALA A 453 8.00 -25.04 17.18
CA ALA A 453 6.60 -25.42 17.36
C ALA A 453 5.83 -25.47 16.03
N GLN A 454 5.98 -24.46 15.18
CA GLN A 454 5.32 -24.38 13.87
C GLN A 454 5.78 -25.50 12.93
N TYR A 455 7.09 -25.75 12.90
CA TYR A 455 7.68 -26.84 12.12
C TYR A 455 7.05 -28.19 12.49
N HIS A 456 7.08 -28.52 13.78
CA HIS A 456 6.56 -29.81 14.27
C HIS A 456 5.03 -29.90 14.20
N MET A 457 4.30 -28.81 14.38
CA MET A 457 2.85 -28.76 14.22
C MET A 457 2.43 -29.18 12.80
N ILE A 458 3.05 -28.61 11.76
CA ILE A 458 2.76 -28.99 10.38
C ILE A 458 3.16 -30.44 10.12
N LYS A 459 4.32 -30.86 10.63
CA LYS A 459 4.82 -32.22 10.43
C LYS A 459 3.87 -33.30 10.96
N LYS A 460 2.98 -32.97 11.91
CA LYS A 460 1.96 -33.89 12.44
C LYS A 460 0.74 -34.06 11.54
N ILE A 461 0.44 -33.10 10.66
CA ILE A 461 -0.76 -33.11 9.81
C ILE A 461 -0.45 -33.37 8.32
N ILE A 462 0.78 -33.79 8.02
CA ILE A 462 1.21 -34.23 6.69
C ILE A 462 1.59 -35.71 6.73
N ASP A 463 1.62 -36.36 5.56
CA ASP A 463 2.11 -37.73 5.45
C ASP A 463 3.63 -37.85 5.62
N ASN A 464 4.09 -39.01 6.09
CA ASN A 464 5.50 -39.20 6.47
C ASN A 464 6.43 -39.49 5.28
N ASP A 465 5.95 -40.17 4.23
CA ASP A 465 6.83 -40.69 3.18
C ASP A 465 6.98 -39.73 1.99
N ASN A 466 5.88 -39.15 1.51
CA ASN A 466 5.90 -38.21 0.38
C ASN A 466 4.68 -37.25 0.41
N PRO A 467 4.63 -36.33 1.38
CA PRO A 467 3.52 -35.39 1.48
C PRO A 467 3.53 -34.38 0.33
N ASN A 468 2.35 -33.90 -0.08
CA ASN A 468 2.23 -32.76 -1.00
C ASN A 468 2.46 -31.44 -0.23
N LEU A 469 3.67 -31.29 0.31
CA LEU A 469 4.12 -30.12 1.04
C LEU A 469 4.97 -29.26 0.12
N CYS A 470 4.58 -28.00 -0.09
CA CYS A 470 5.34 -27.02 -0.85
C CYS A 470 5.74 -25.86 0.05
N VAL A 471 7.03 -25.70 0.31
CA VAL A 471 7.54 -24.59 1.12
C VAL A 471 8.33 -23.62 0.25
N ILE A 472 8.20 -22.32 0.51
CA ILE A 472 8.96 -21.28 -0.18
C ILE A 472 9.61 -20.36 0.84
N GLY A 473 10.87 -20.00 0.60
CA GLY A 473 11.61 -19.16 1.54
C GLY A 473 12.89 -18.60 0.96
N ASP A 474 13.40 -17.58 1.66
CA ASP A 474 14.70 -16.97 1.41
C ASP A 474 15.55 -17.04 2.69
N PRO A 475 16.57 -17.92 2.77
CA PRO A 475 17.42 -18.00 3.96
C PRO A 475 18.14 -16.67 4.25
N ASN A 476 18.36 -15.83 3.24
CA ASN A 476 18.99 -14.53 3.39
C ASN A 476 18.05 -13.46 3.96
N GLN A 477 16.74 -13.74 4.10
CA GLN A 477 15.75 -12.85 4.70
C GLN A 477 15.31 -13.29 6.10
N ALA A 478 15.95 -14.28 6.73
CA ALA A 478 15.61 -14.73 8.09
C ALA A 478 16.03 -13.68 9.14
N ILE A 479 15.07 -12.90 9.67
CA ILE A 479 15.34 -11.74 10.56
C ILE A 479 14.48 -11.70 11.83
N TYR A 480 13.83 -12.82 12.16
CA TYR A 480 12.97 -12.95 13.34
C TYR A 480 13.49 -13.99 14.33
N SER A 481 14.82 -14.14 14.47
CA SER A 481 15.40 -15.13 15.38
C SER A 481 15.08 -14.81 16.85
N PHE A 482 14.99 -13.52 17.17
CA PHE A 482 14.56 -13.03 18.48
C PHE A 482 13.12 -13.42 18.86
N ARG A 483 12.32 -13.91 17.90
CA ARG A 483 10.97 -14.48 18.10
C ARG A 483 10.96 -16.01 18.11
N GLY A 484 12.14 -16.66 18.09
CA GLY A 484 12.31 -18.11 18.07
C GLY A 484 12.39 -18.73 16.68
N SER A 485 12.39 -17.91 15.61
CA SER A 485 12.50 -18.41 14.24
C SER A 485 13.90 -18.93 13.95
N ASP A 486 14.02 -19.99 13.15
CA ASP A 486 15.31 -20.60 12.89
C ASP A 486 15.48 -21.00 11.41
N VAL A 487 16.44 -20.36 10.75
CA VAL A 487 16.77 -20.64 9.34
C VAL A 487 17.25 -22.08 9.13
N LYS A 488 17.66 -22.79 10.20
CA LYS A 488 18.04 -24.20 10.12
C LYS A 488 16.94 -25.06 9.51
N PHE A 489 15.65 -24.71 9.66
CA PHE A 489 14.57 -25.53 9.13
C PHE A 489 14.56 -25.56 7.60
N ILE A 490 15.06 -24.52 6.92
CA ILE A 490 15.31 -24.58 5.47
C ILE A 490 16.37 -25.63 5.14
N LYS A 491 17.49 -25.65 5.89
CA LYS A 491 18.56 -26.62 5.67
C LYS A 491 18.07 -28.05 5.98
N GLN A 492 17.45 -28.22 7.15
CA GLN A 492 16.89 -29.47 7.63
C GLN A 492 15.77 -30.01 6.74
N PHE A 493 15.04 -29.16 6.01
CA PHE A 493 13.99 -29.62 5.09
C PHE A 493 14.50 -30.65 4.08
N THR A 494 15.72 -30.45 3.57
CA THR A 494 16.33 -31.37 2.60
C THR A 494 16.76 -32.70 3.23
N ASP A 495 17.08 -32.70 4.53
CA ASP A 495 17.41 -33.90 5.30
C ASP A 495 16.16 -34.70 5.67
N ASP A 496 15.11 -33.99 6.10
CA ASP A 496 13.84 -34.57 6.52
C ASP A 496 13.03 -35.11 5.33
N PHE A 497 13.12 -34.48 4.16
CA PHE A 497 12.42 -34.87 2.93
C PHE A 497 13.41 -35.14 1.80
N LYS A 498 14.09 -36.29 1.84
CA LYS A 498 15.13 -36.66 0.86
C LYS A 498 14.67 -36.71 -0.61
N GLN A 499 13.37 -36.93 -0.84
CA GLN A 499 12.78 -36.93 -2.19
C GLN A 499 12.27 -35.55 -2.62
N ALA A 500 12.47 -34.51 -1.80
CA ALA A 500 11.97 -33.18 -2.10
C ALA A 500 12.61 -32.59 -3.35
N LYS A 501 11.77 -32.04 -4.23
CA LYS A 501 12.24 -31.33 -5.42
C LYS A 501 12.59 -29.89 -5.05
N ILE A 502 13.81 -29.48 -5.38
CA ILE A 502 14.29 -28.12 -5.11
C ILE A 502 14.14 -27.27 -6.37
N PHE A 503 13.53 -26.10 -6.24
CA PHE A 503 13.42 -25.10 -7.30
C PHE A 503 14.12 -23.82 -6.86
N GLU A 504 14.97 -23.26 -7.70
CA GLU A 504 15.66 -22.00 -7.43
C GLU A 504 15.10 -20.89 -8.33
N LEU A 505 14.58 -19.82 -7.73
CA LEU A 505 14.13 -18.64 -8.45
C LEU A 505 15.27 -17.62 -8.54
N ASN A 506 15.84 -17.48 -9.73
CA ASN A 506 17.09 -16.74 -9.95
C ASN A 506 16.92 -15.35 -10.58
N LYS A 507 15.70 -14.91 -10.87
CA LYS A 507 15.42 -13.61 -11.51
C LYS A 507 14.54 -12.73 -10.63
N SER A 508 15.07 -11.58 -10.23
CA SER A 508 14.33 -10.53 -9.51
C SER A 508 13.59 -9.63 -10.49
N TYR A 509 12.32 -9.37 -10.19
CA TYR A 509 11.43 -8.44 -10.87
C TYR A 509 11.27 -7.13 -10.08
N ARG A 510 12.08 -6.94 -9.04
CA ARG A 510 12.04 -5.76 -8.16
C ARG A 510 13.32 -4.94 -8.26
N CYS A 511 14.46 -5.58 -8.01
CA CYS A 511 15.72 -4.88 -7.78
C CYS A 511 16.59 -4.86 -9.04
N SER A 512 17.36 -3.78 -9.18
CA SER A 512 18.44 -3.71 -10.18
C SER A 512 19.64 -4.57 -9.79
N ASN A 513 20.50 -4.86 -10.78
CA ASN A 513 21.72 -5.65 -10.57
C ASN A 513 22.68 -4.98 -9.57
N ASN A 514 22.80 -3.65 -9.59
CA ASN A 514 23.66 -2.95 -8.63
C ASN A 514 23.18 -3.15 -7.19
N ILE A 515 21.87 -3.06 -6.93
CA ILE A 515 21.30 -3.29 -5.61
C ILE A 515 21.54 -4.74 -5.18
N ILE A 516 21.25 -5.71 -6.04
CA ILE A 516 21.43 -7.14 -5.72
C ILE A 516 22.90 -7.47 -5.40
N LYS A 517 23.84 -6.97 -6.22
CA LYS A 517 25.28 -7.20 -6.00
C LYS A 517 25.75 -6.59 -4.68
N ALA A 518 25.40 -5.33 -4.42
CA ALA A 518 25.79 -4.66 -3.19
C ALA A 518 25.17 -5.32 -1.96
N SER A 519 23.91 -5.76 -2.03
CA SER A 519 23.27 -6.51 -0.94
C SER A 519 23.95 -7.87 -0.73
N LYS A 520 24.38 -8.55 -1.80
CA LYS A 520 25.13 -9.80 -1.71
C LYS A 520 26.50 -9.60 -1.03
N ASP A 521 27.19 -8.49 -1.30
CA ASP A 521 28.48 -8.17 -0.65
C ASP A 521 28.37 -8.10 0.88
N ILE A 522 27.20 -7.71 1.40
CA ILE A 522 26.94 -7.64 2.85
C ILE A 522 26.76 -9.04 3.45
N ILE A 523 26.08 -9.94 2.74
CA ILE A 523 25.73 -11.27 3.25
C ILE A 523 26.86 -12.29 3.11
N LYS A 524 27.91 -12.06 2.30
CA LYS A 524 29.07 -12.97 2.12
C LYS A 524 29.54 -13.56 3.46
N SER A 525 29.05 -14.76 3.80
CA SER A 525 29.35 -15.54 5.00
C SER A 525 29.20 -17.03 4.67
N GLU A 526 29.88 -17.88 5.44
CA GLU A 526 29.90 -19.34 5.26
C GLU A 526 28.50 -19.99 5.32
N ASP A 527 27.53 -19.33 5.97
CA ASP A 527 26.15 -19.79 6.11
C ASP A 527 25.19 -19.37 4.98
N SER A 528 25.66 -18.51 4.06
CA SER A 528 24.81 -18.04 2.97
C SER A 528 24.58 -19.14 1.93
N VAL A 529 23.31 -19.45 1.65
CA VAL A 529 22.96 -20.34 0.53
C VAL A 529 23.23 -19.56 -0.75
N GLY A 530 24.30 -19.95 -1.45
CA GLY A 530 24.78 -19.27 -2.64
C GLY A 530 23.91 -19.52 -3.87
N TYR A 531 22.66 -19.05 -3.87
CA TYR A 531 21.86 -19.02 -5.10
C TYR A 531 22.19 -17.78 -5.94
N PHE A 532 22.12 -17.94 -7.26
CA PHE A 532 22.33 -16.84 -8.20
C PHE A 532 21.05 -16.00 -8.31
N LEU A 533 21.18 -14.67 -8.23
CA LEU A 533 20.06 -13.75 -8.40
C LEU A 533 20.44 -12.65 -9.40
N GLN A 534 19.64 -12.50 -10.45
CA GLN A 534 19.77 -11.49 -11.49
C GLN A 534 18.73 -10.38 -11.30
N GLY A 535 19.14 -9.13 -11.44
CA GLY A 535 18.25 -7.97 -11.41
C GLY A 535 17.61 -7.66 -12.75
N ILE A 536 16.65 -6.73 -12.73
CA ILE A 536 15.89 -6.30 -13.92
C ILE A 536 16.81 -5.71 -14.98
N ASP A 537 17.68 -4.80 -14.55
CA ASP A 537 18.61 -4.04 -15.38
C ASP A 537 19.90 -3.75 -14.58
N LYS A 538 20.82 -2.93 -15.11
CA LYS A 538 22.02 -2.53 -14.37
C LYS A 538 21.66 -1.68 -13.14
N GLY A 539 20.70 -0.76 -13.27
CA GLY A 539 20.32 0.22 -12.27
C GLY A 539 21.29 1.38 -12.13
N VAL A 540 20.93 2.32 -11.25
CA VAL A 540 21.79 3.44 -10.83
C VAL A 540 22.77 3.01 -9.74
N LYS A 541 23.80 3.82 -9.50
CA LYS A 541 24.73 3.61 -8.38
C LYS A 541 24.04 3.88 -7.05
N ILE A 542 24.46 3.16 -6.01
CA ILE A 542 24.00 3.34 -4.64
C ILE A 542 24.66 4.59 -4.07
N ARG A 543 23.87 5.54 -3.58
CA ARG A 543 24.41 6.76 -3.00
C ARG A 543 24.73 6.54 -1.54
N ILE A 544 25.98 6.79 -1.15
CA ILE A 544 26.43 6.70 0.25
C ILE A 544 26.85 8.10 0.72
N ASN A 545 26.22 8.56 1.79
CA ASN A 545 26.38 9.91 2.31
C ASN A 545 26.83 9.93 3.77
N GLU A 546 27.75 10.82 4.11
CA GLU A 546 28.21 11.05 5.48
C GLU A 546 27.80 12.43 5.98
N HIS A 547 27.20 12.48 7.16
CA HIS A 547 26.72 13.69 7.82
C HIS A 547 27.41 13.93 9.16
N GLN A 548 27.44 15.19 9.61
CA GLN A 548 28.02 15.53 10.91
C GLN A 548 27.11 15.12 12.08
N THR A 549 25.80 15.29 11.91
CA THR A 549 24.78 14.98 12.92
C THR A 549 23.59 14.25 12.31
N ASP A 550 22.84 13.52 13.13
CA ASP A 550 21.52 12.94 12.80
C ASP A 550 20.53 13.98 12.26
N ARG A 551 20.50 15.18 12.81
CA ARG A 551 19.69 16.29 12.27
C ARG A 551 20.10 16.67 10.84
N SER A 552 21.41 16.68 10.55
CA SER A 552 21.91 16.98 9.20
C SER A 552 21.60 15.86 8.20
N GLU A 553 21.56 14.62 8.67
CA GLU A 553 21.14 13.45 7.89
C GLU A 553 19.64 13.53 7.57
N ALA A 554 18.79 13.82 8.56
CA ALA A 554 17.35 13.97 8.37
C ALA A 554 17.00 15.10 7.39
N GLU A 555 17.67 16.25 7.50
CA GLU A 555 17.52 17.38 6.58
C GLU A 555 17.93 17.02 5.14
N PHE A 556 18.97 16.20 4.97
CA PHE A 556 19.37 15.70 3.65
C PHE A 556 18.32 14.80 3.03
N VAL A 557 17.74 13.88 3.82
CA VAL A 557 16.65 13.02 3.34
C VAL A 557 15.48 13.85 2.84
N ALA A 558 15.01 14.82 3.64
CA ALA A 558 13.90 15.69 3.27
C ALA A 558 14.15 16.47 1.97
N ARG A 559 15.33 17.11 1.84
CA ARG A 559 15.70 17.86 0.62
C ARG A 559 15.84 16.97 -0.61
N THR A 560 16.36 15.76 -0.42
CA THR A 560 16.53 14.82 -1.53
C THR A 560 15.18 14.36 -2.05
N ILE A 561 14.23 14.05 -1.16
CA ILE A 561 12.85 13.73 -1.53
C ILE A 561 12.20 14.91 -2.26
N GLU A 562 12.29 16.13 -1.72
CA GLU A 562 11.74 17.32 -2.36
C GLU A 562 12.32 17.54 -3.76
N ALA A 563 13.64 17.39 -3.93
CA ALA A 563 14.29 17.51 -5.22
C ALA A 563 13.85 16.42 -6.21
N MET A 564 13.67 15.18 -5.75
CA MET A 564 13.25 14.05 -6.59
C MET A 564 11.76 14.13 -7.00
N ILE A 565 10.93 14.84 -6.23
CA ILE A 565 9.52 15.10 -6.56
C ILE A 565 9.39 16.31 -7.52
N GLY A 566 10.43 17.13 -7.67
CA GLY A 566 10.39 18.35 -8.51
C GLY A 566 9.99 19.62 -7.74
N GLY A 567 10.05 19.59 -6.40
CA GLY A 567 9.77 20.73 -5.53
C GLY A 567 8.30 20.86 -5.14
N LEU A 568 8.00 20.76 -3.83
CA LEU A 568 6.65 20.90 -3.28
C LEU A 568 6.25 22.38 -3.02
N ARG A 569 7.14 23.33 -3.31
CA ARG A 569 6.95 24.77 -3.10
C ARG A 569 6.87 25.51 -4.44
N PHE A 570 5.98 26.51 -4.48
CA PHE A 570 5.81 27.47 -5.59
C PHE A 570 7.10 28.24 -5.97
N PHE A 571 8.18 28.15 -5.17
CA PHE A 571 9.48 28.79 -5.41
C PHE A 571 10.55 27.87 -5.99
N SER A 572 10.32 26.56 -6.09
CA SER A 572 11.34 25.60 -6.53
C SER A 572 11.54 25.57 -8.05
N MET A 573 10.56 26.05 -8.83
CA MET A 573 10.65 26.15 -10.29
C MET A 573 11.69 27.19 -10.78
N ASP A 574 11.98 28.23 -10.00
CA ASP A 574 12.93 29.29 -10.41
C ASP A 574 14.41 28.94 -10.15
N SER A 575 14.70 27.80 -9.53
CA SER A 575 16.07 27.46 -9.09
C SER A 575 16.89 26.62 -10.08
N GLY A 576 16.32 26.18 -11.20
CA GLY A 576 17.07 25.55 -12.29
C GLY A 576 17.78 24.23 -11.93
N ILE A 577 17.19 23.39 -11.06
CA ILE A 577 17.82 22.16 -10.55
C ILE A 577 17.44 20.89 -11.33
N THR A 578 16.65 20.97 -12.42
CA THR A 578 16.33 19.78 -13.22
C THR A 578 16.82 19.90 -14.67
N THR A 579 17.67 18.96 -15.06
CA THR A 579 17.97 18.66 -16.47
C THR A 579 16.84 17.73 -16.93
N GLY A 580 16.02 18.22 -17.86
CA GLY A 580 14.79 17.57 -18.29
C GLY A 580 15.00 16.33 -19.15
N ASP A 581 15.61 15.28 -18.60
CA ASP A 581 15.68 13.95 -19.20
C ASP A 581 15.47 12.87 -18.13
N ASP A 582 14.22 12.39 -18.03
CA ASP A 582 13.81 10.97 -17.95
C ASP A 582 12.36 10.87 -17.44
N ASP A 583 11.57 10.03 -18.11
CA ASP A 583 10.28 9.54 -17.66
C ASP A 583 10.36 9.09 -16.18
N ASN A 584 9.78 9.83 -15.24
CA ASN A 584 9.13 9.37 -14.00
C ASN A 584 9.00 10.52 -12.97
N GLU A 585 7.84 11.18 -12.92
CA GLU A 585 7.41 11.87 -11.70
C GLU A 585 7.34 10.83 -10.57
N GLN A 586 8.13 11.01 -9.50
CA GLN A 586 8.01 10.18 -8.29
C GLN A 586 6.93 10.77 -7.40
N THR A 587 6.07 9.92 -6.85
CA THR A 587 5.04 10.34 -5.89
C THR A 587 5.56 10.25 -4.46
N LEU A 588 4.80 10.71 -3.46
CA LEU A 588 5.27 10.66 -2.06
C LEU A 588 5.26 9.24 -1.51
N SER A 589 4.28 8.44 -1.95
CA SER A 589 4.14 7.01 -1.62
C SER A 589 5.31 6.15 -2.13
N ASP A 590 6.05 6.61 -3.15
CA ASP A 590 7.23 5.94 -3.72
C ASP A 590 8.45 5.92 -2.78
N PHE A 591 8.44 6.72 -1.71
CA PHE A 591 9.57 6.92 -0.80
C PHE A 591 9.38 6.25 0.56
N VAL A 592 10.46 5.61 1.04
CA VAL A 592 10.55 5.13 2.42
C VAL A 592 11.89 5.51 3.07
N VAL A 593 11.84 5.79 4.37
CA VAL A 593 13.01 5.95 5.23
C VAL A 593 13.02 4.83 6.27
N LEU A 594 14.09 4.05 6.26
CA LEU A 594 14.34 2.90 7.12
C LEU A 594 15.40 3.25 8.16
N CYS A 595 15.12 2.92 9.42
CA CYS A 595 16.07 3.04 10.53
C CYS A 595 16.12 1.75 11.36
N ARG A 596 17.11 1.62 12.25
CA ARG A 596 17.23 0.43 13.11
C ARG A 596 16.38 0.56 14.37
N LEU A 597 16.28 1.77 14.93
CA LEU A 597 15.63 2.09 16.19
C LEU A 597 14.58 3.18 15.99
N LYS A 598 13.43 3.06 16.68
CA LYS A 598 12.34 4.05 16.64
C LYS A 598 12.81 5.46 17.03
N ASN A 599 13.77 5.56 17.95
CA ASN A 599 14.28 6.85 18.42
C ASN A 599 15.00 7.66 17.32
N GLU A 600 15.38 7.04 16.21
CA GLU A 600 15.98 7.73 15.07
C GLU A 600 14.92 8.48 14.22
N MET A 601 13.64 8.18 14.42
CA MET A 601 12.54 8.74 13.64
C MET A 601 12.20 10.18 14.03
N ASP A 602 12.57 10.65 15.22
CA ASP A 602 12.13 11.97 15.72
C ASP A 602 12.72 13.13 14.90
N GLU A 603 14.02 13.07 14.59
CA GLU A 603 14.67 14.06 13.73
C GLU A 603 14.11 14.04 12.30
N LEU A 604 13.78 12.86 11.77
CA LEU A 604 13.12 12.72 10.46
C LEU A 604 11.74 13.37 10.44
N GLN A 605 10.93 13.11 11.48
CA GLN A 605 9.60 13.73 11.61
C GLN A 605 9.71 15.25 11.67
N GLN A 606 10.68 15.78 12.42
CA GLN A 606 10.88 17.22 12.51
C GLN A 606 11.32 17.80 11.16
N ALA A 607 12.24 17.14 10.44
CA ALA A 607 12.64 17.55 9.10
C ALA A 607 11.43 17.56 8.14
N PHE A 608 10.65 16.48 8.08
CA PHE A 608 9.48 16.41 7.20
C PHE A 608 8.41 17.46 7.54
N LYS A 609 8.18 17.75 8.82
CA LYS A 609 7.32 18.87 9.24
C LYS A 609 7.85 20.22 8.74
N ASN A 610 9.14 20.48 8.86
CA ASN A 610 9.76 21.73 8.41
C ASN A 610 9.66 21.91 6.88
N HIS A 611 9.72 20.80 6.15
CA HIS A 611 9.62 20.76 4.68
C HIS A 611 8.18 20.58 4.17
N SER A 612 7.19 20.52 5.06
CA SER A 612 5.79 20.24 4.70
C SER A 612 5.60 18.94 3.90
N ILE A 613 6.48 17.96 4.12
CA ILE A 613 6.38 16.64 3.49
C ILE A 613 5.41 15.79 4.33
N PRO A 614 4.29 15.33 3.76
CA PRO A 614 3.36 14.48 4.47
C PRO A 614 3.98 13.09 4.65
N TYR A 615 3.82 12.52 5.85
CA TYR A 615 4.48 11.27 6.20
C TYR A 615 3.59 10.36 7.05
N GLN A 616 3.88 9.07 7.03
CA GLN A 616 3.29 8.05 7.91
C GLN A 616 4.38 7.28 8.65
N ILE A 617 4.10 6.84 9.87
CA ILE A 617 5.03 6.02 10.68
C ILE A 617 4.47 4.61 10.80
N VAL A 618 5.30 3.63 10.50
CA VAL A 618 5.02 2.20 10.69
C VAL A 618 6.00 1.65 11.72
N GLY A 619 5.48 1.20 12.86
CA GLY A 619 6.29 0.77 14.01
C GLY A 619 6.23 -0.74 14.26
N GLU A 620 7.12 -1.25 15.12
CA GLU A 620 7.11 -2.65 15.57
C GLU A 620 5.99 -2.95 16.58
N LYS A 621 5.64 -1.98 17.44
CA LYS A 621 4.49 -2.11 18.35
C LYS A 621 3.22 -1.89 17.51
N PRO A 622 2.28 -2.85 17.49
CA PRO A 622 1.03 -2.68 16.76
C PRO A 622 0.28 -1.45 17.27
N PHE A 623 -0.26 -0.65 16.35
CA PHE A 623 -1.09 0.54 16.64
C PHE A 623 -2.20 0.24 17.67
N PHE A 624 -2.76 -0.96 17.61
CA PHE A 624 -3.80 -1.45 18.52
C PHE A 624 -3.36 -1.61 19.98
N LYS A 625 -2.05 -1.55 20.27
CA LYS A 625 -1.49 -1.66 21.62
C LYS A 625 -1.09 -0.31 22.23
N GLU A 626 -1.43 0.79 21.57
CA GLU A 626 -1.19 2.14 22.09
C GLU A 626 -2.45 2.66 22.80
N GLU A 627 -2.30 3.37 23.91
CA GLU A 627 -3.44 4.03 24.58
C GLU A 627 -3.86 5.28 23.80
N PRO A 628 -5.17 5.60 23.69
CA PRO A 628 -6.34 4.93 24.28
C PRO A 628 -6.90 3.76 23.44
N ILE A 629 -6.28 3.43 22.32
CA ILE A 629 -6.79 2.45 21.34
C ILE A 629 -6.90 1.05 21.96
N LYS A 630 -5.87 0.63 22.72
CA LYS A 630 -5.88 -0.65 23.46
C LYS A 630 -7.09 -0.76 24.38
N SER A 631 -7.32 0.25 25.22
CA SER A 631 -8.47 0.26 26.14
C SER A 631 -9.83 0.22 25.43
N ILE A 632 -9.97 0.89 24.28
CA ILE A 632 -11.18 0.80 23.45
C ILE A 632 -11.40 -0.65 22.99
N ILE A 633 -10.35 -1.30 22.50
CA ILE A 633 -10.39 -2.70 22.04
C ILE A 633 -10.70 -3.66 23.18
N ASP A 634 -10.13 -3.46 24.36
CA ASP A 634 -10.39 -4.29 25.54
C ASP A 634 -11.88 -4.21 25.93
N ILE A 635 -12.46 -2.99 25.97
CA ILE A 635 -13.89 -2.78 26.23
C ILE A 635 -14.75 -3.45 25.16
N MET A 636 -14.41 -3.26 23.87
CA MET A 636 -15.09 -3.93 22.76
C MET A 636 -15.06 -5.46 22.94
N SER A 637 -13.89 -6.01 23.27
CA SER A 637 -13.67 -7.45 23.44
C SER A 637 -14.50 -8.02 24.59
N PHE A 638 -14.56 -7.30 25.71
CA PHE A 638 -15.41 -7.70 26.85
C PHE A 638 -16.90 -7.66 26.50
N CYS A 639 -17.39 -6.61 25.84
CA CYS A 639 -18.81 -6.48 25.52
C CYS A 639 -19.33 -7.61 24.60
N TYR A 640 -18.46 -8.22 23.80
CA TYR A 640 -18.81 -9.33 22.91
C TYR A 640 -18.46 -10.71 23.48
N ASN A 641 -17.54 -10.80 24.45
CA ASN A 641 -17.26 -12.03 25.16
C ASN A 641 -17.79 -11.97 26.60
N GLU A 642 -19.11 -12.20 26.71
CA GLU A 642 -19.95 -11.82 27.84
C GLU A 642 -19.52 -12.35 29.22
N ASN A 643 -18.72 -13.42 29.27
CA ASN A 643 -18.30 -14.10 30.51
C ASN A 643 -16.79 -14.00 30.78
N ASN A 644 -16.06 -13.16 30.05
CA ASN A 644 -14.62 -13.07 30.25
C ASN A 644 -14.27 -12.30 31.53
N VAL A 645 -14.05 -13.05 32.62
CA VAL A 645 -13.68 -12.53 33.95
C VAL A 645 -12.36 -11.77 33.90
N PHE A 646 -11.37 -12.26 33.16
CA PHE A 646 -10.06 -11.61 33.04
C PHE A 646 -10.17 -10.20 32.43
N LEU A 647 -10.82 -10.07 31.27
CA LEU A 647 -11.00 -8.79 30.59
C LEU A 647 -11.81 -7.83 31.47
N ARG A 648 -12.87 -8.32 32.13
CA ARG A 648 -13.67 -7.51 33.05
C ARG A 648 -12.80 -6.89 34.14
N ASP A 649 -12.02 -7.72 34.83
CA ASP A 649 -11.24 -7.30 35.99
C ASP A 649 -10.08 -6.38 35.56
N LYS A 650 -9.45 -6.68 34.41
CA LYS A 650 -8.45 -5.80 33.77
C LYS A 650 -9.03 -4.42 33.44
N ILE A 651 -10.17 -4.35 32.75
CA ILE A 651 -10.78 -3.08 32.34
C ILE A 651 -11.13 -2.24 33.57
N ILE A 652 -11.71 -2.86 34.61
CA ILE A 652 -12.06 -2.16 35.85
C ILE A 652 -10.80 -1.59 36.52
N ALA A 653 -9.73 -2.38 36.61
CA ALA A 653 -8.49 -1.99 37.27
C ALA A 653 -7.71 -0.91 36.50
N GLU A 654 -7.53 -1.07 35.20
CA GLU A 654 -6.67 -0.21 34.37
C GLU A 654 -7.38 1.08 33.95
N ASN A 655 -8.67 1.00 33.59
CA ASN A 655 -9.43 2.13 33.07
C ASN A 655 -10.24 2.87 34.13
N LYS A 656 -10.28 2.37 35.37
CA LYS A 656 -11.09 2.92 36.48
C LYS A 656 -12.59 3.05 36.11
N ILE A 657 -13.09 2.11 35.30
CA ILE A 657 -14.50 2.06 34.88
C ILE A 657 -15.27 1.17 35.86
N SER A 658 -16.49 1.59 36.26
CA SER A 658 -17.36 0.74 37.08
C SER A 658 -18.01 -0.38 36.27
N LEU A 659 -18.31 -1.50 36.93
CA LEU A 659 -18.99 -2.64 36.30
C LEU A 659 -20.38 -2.25 35.74
N SER A 660 -21.10 -1.32 36.39
CA SER A 660 -22.38 -0.81 35.89
C SER A 660 -22.24 -0.19 34.51
N ASN A 661 -21.24 0.68 34.33
CA ASN A 661 -21.04 1.40 33.08
C ASN A 661 -20.64 0.44 31.94
N LEU A 662 -19.88 -0.62 32.24
CA LEU A 662 -19.55 -1.65 31.25
C LEU A 662 -20.78 -2.43 30.81
N ASN A 663 -21.69 -2.76 31.73
CA ASN A 663 -22.93 -3.44 31.42
C ASN A 663 -23.87 -2.55 30.59
N ASP A 664 -23.96 -1.26 30.89
CA ASP A 664 -24.77 -0.31 30.12
C ASP A 664 -24.25 -0.19 28.68
N ILE A 665 -22.94 -0.07 28.51
CA ILE A 665 -22.31 0.04 27.19
C ILE A 665 -22.46 -1.25 26.40
N LYS A 666 -22.35 -2.40 27.06
CA LYS A 666 -22.62 -3.71 26.45
C LYS A 666 -24.01 -3.74 25.79
N VAL A 667 -25.04 -3.21 26.46
CA VAL A 667 -26.39 -3.14 25.88
C VAL A 667 -26.44 -2.18 24.69
N LEU A 668 -25.78 -1.02 24.79
CA LEU A 668 -25.81 0.02 23.75
C LEU A 668 -25.11 -0.38 22.44
N ILE A 669 -24.03 -1.16 22.51
CA ILE A 669 -23.26 -1.56 21.33
C ILE A 669 -23.73 -2.89 20.73
N LYS A 670 -24.60 -3.63 21.41
CA LYS A 670 -25.10 -4.92 20.94
C LYS A 670 -25.81 -4.75 19.59
N TYR A 671 -25.43 -5.57 18.60
CA TYR A 671 -25.94 -5.52 17.22
C TYR A 671 -25.66 -4.22 16.46
N LYS A 672 -24.72 -3.37 16.94
CA LYS A 672 -24.28 -2.19 16.19
C LYS A 672 -23.09 -2.54 15.30
N PRO A 673 -22.96 -1.87 14.14
CA PRO A 673 -21.75 -1.99 13.32
C PRO A 673 -20.49 -1.63 14.13
N VAL A 674 -19.36 -2.25 13.80
CA VAL A 674 -18.09 -2.09 14.52
C VAL A 674 -17.73 -0.61 14.69
N LYS A 675 -17.82 0.17 13.62
CA LYS A 675 -17.60 1.61 13.64
C LYS A 675 -18.47 2.32 14.67
N LYS A 676 -19.76 1.97 14.73
CA LYS A 676 -20.70 2.63 15.65
C LYS A 676 -20.44 2.23 17.10
N ALA A 677 -20.03 0.98 17.34
CA ALA A 677 -19.61 0.52 18.65
C ALA A 677 -18.39 1.31 19.17
N ILE A 678 -17.38 1.52 18.32
CA ILE A 678 -16.19 2.34 18.64
C ILE A 678 -16.61 3.76 19.02
N GLU A 679 -17.46 4.40 18.21
CA GLU A 679 -17.95 5.76 18.49
C GLU A 679 -18.66 5.86 19.84
N ILE A 680 -19.50 4.87 20.19
CA ILE A 680 -20.22 4.83 21.48
C ILE A 680 -19.22 4.72 22.64
N ILE A 681 -18.24 3.82 22.55
CA ILE A 681 -17.23 3.62 23.61
C ILE A 681 -16.40 4.89 23.81
N VAL A 682 -15.92 5.49 22.72
CA VAL A 682 -15.14 6.73 22.76
C VAL A 682 -15.93 7.86 23.42
N ASN A 683 -17.20 8.04 23.06
CA ASN A 683 -18.03 9.11 23.60
C ASN A 683 -18.39 8.92 25.08
N ASN A 684 -18.42 7.69 25.58
CA ASN A 684 -18.79 7.41 26.98
C ASN A 684 -17.59 7.36 27.93
N PHE A 685 -16.43 6.87 27.48
CA PHE A 685 -15.28 6.64 28.37
C PHE A 685 -14.06 7.52 28.06
N PHE A 686 -13.96 8.05 26.84
CA PHE A 686 -12.76 8.76 26.38
C PHE A 686 -13.08 10.17 25.87
N GLN A 687 -14.19 10.76 26.32
CA GLN A 687 -14.65 12.07 25.84
C GLN A 687 -13.60 13.17 26.09
N ASP A 688 -12.99 13.18 27.27
CA ASP A 688 -11.95 14.16 27.64
C ASP A 688 -10.66 14.00 26.83
N LYS A 689 -10.35 12.76 26.42
CA LYS A 689 -9.15 12.41 25.63
C LYS A 689 -9.37 12.49 24.12
N LYS A 690 -10.61 12.74 23.68
CA LYS A 690 -10.99 12.68 22.25
C LYS A 690 -10.24 13.71 21.40
N ASN A 691 -9.90 14.87 21.97
CA ASN A 691 -9.13 15.89 21.27
C ASN A 691 -7.64 15.53 21.18
N ASP A 692 -7.07 14.96 22.24
CA ASP A 692 -5.66 14.57 22.30
C ASP A 692 -5.35 13.44 21.32
N PHE A 693 -6.28 12.49 21.14
CA PHE A 693 -6.11 11.28 20.31
C PHE A 693 -7.04 11.25 19.08
N LYS A 694 -7.44 12.42 18.57
CA LYS A 694 -8.41 12.52 17.48
C LYS A 694 -7.95 11.78 16.22
N LYS A 695 -6.65 11.80 15.92
CA LYS A 695 -6.08 11.17 14.72
C LYS A 695 -6.06 9.65 14.83
N GLU A 696 -5.66 9.15 15.99
CA GLU A 696 -5.58 7.73 16.33
C GLU A 696 -6.98 7.12 16.35
N ILE A 697 -7.95 7.75 17.01
CA ILE A 697 -9.33 7.28 17.03
C ILE A 697 -9.94 7.27 15.62
N LYS A 698 -9.69 8.30 14.81
CA LYS A 698 -10.12 8.31 13.40
C LYS A 698 -9.51 7.15 12.62
N ARG A 699 -8.21 6.89 12.79
CA ARG A 699 -7.52 5.75 12.15
C ARG A 699 -8.13 4.40 12.55
N LEU A 700 -8.47 4.21 13.83
CA LEU A 700 -9.15 2.99 14.29
C LEU A 700 -10.52 2.81 13.61
N ILE A 701 -11.29 3.90 13.51
CA ILE A 701 -12.60 3.90 12.83
C ILE A 701 -12.43 3.56 11.35
N ASP A 702 -11.49 4.19 10.66
CA ASP A 702 -11.23 3.95 9.24
C ASP A 702 -10.85 2.47 9.03
N LEU A 703 -9.95 1.91 9.84
CA LEU A 703 -9.57 0.49 9.81
C LEU A 703 -10.74 -0.47 10.10
N SER A 704 -11.70 -0.05 10.93
CA SER A 704 -12.86 -0.90 11.27
C SER A 704 -13.93 -0.96 10.17
N SER A 705 -13.88 -0.05 9.18
CA SER A 705 -14.95 0.10 8.18
C SER A 705 -15.14 -1.15 7.33
N ASP A 706 -14.06 -1.88 7.04
CA ASP A 706 -14.10 -3.13 6.26
C ASP A 706 -14.70 -4.32 7.03
N TYR A 707 -14.94 -4.14 8.34
CA TYR A 707 -15.40 -5.18 9.26
C TYR A 707 -16.75 -4.88 9.90
N ASP A 708 -17.48 -3.86 9.42
CA ASP A 708 -18.67 -3.33 10.11
C ASP A 708 -19.72 -4.39 10.47
N ASN A 709 -19.84 -5.46 9.67
CA ASN A 709 -20.80 -6.56 9.90
C ASN A 709 -20.18 -7.84 10.49
N ASP A 710 -18.86 -7.86 10.73
CA ASP A 710 -18.15 -9.04 11.25
C ASP A 710 -17.18 -8.65 12.36
N PHE A 711 -17.78 -8.43 13.54
CA PHE A 711 -17.06 -8.03 14.73
C PHE A 711 -16.03 -9.08 15.19
N GLU A 712 -16.35 -10.36 15.06
CA GLU A 712 -15.42 -11.43 15.45
C GLU A 712 -14.16 -11.41 14.58
N LYS A 713 -14.32 -11.18 13.27
CA LYS A 713 -13.19 -11.01 12.36
C LYS A 713 -12.38 -9.75 12.69
N PHE A 714 -13.03 -8.64 13.05
CA PHE A 714 -12.32 -7.44 13.51
C PHE A 714 -11.45 -7.70 14.75
N LEU A 715 -12.00 -8.35 15.78
CA LEU A 715 -11.21 -8.68 16.98
C LEU A 715 -10.05 -9.62 16.68
N ARG A 716 -10.24 -10.60 15.79
CA ARG A 716 -9.15 -11.49 15.36
C ARG A 716 -8.05 -10.71 14.66
N PHE A 717 -8.41 -9.81 13.74
CA PHE A 717 -7.47 -8.93 13.04
C PHE A 717 -6.66 -8.08 14.03
N VAL A 718 -7.34 -7.50 15.03
CA VAL A 718 -6.71 -6.66 16.06
C VAL A 718 -5.79 -7.48 16.98
N ALA A 719 -6.25 -8.64 17.45
CA ALA A 719 -5.51 -9.48 18.38
C ALA A 719 -4.26 -10.13 17.75
N LEU A 720 -4.36 -10.50 16.46
CA LEU A 720 -3.30 -11.18 15.72
C LEU A 720 -2.45 -10.22 14.87
N GLY A 721 -2.80 -8.93 14.84
CA GLY A 721 -2.15 -7.94 13.99
C GLY A 721 -0.69 -7.67 14.39
N VAL A 722 0.18 -7.57 13.39
CA VAL A 722 1.58 -7.13 13.54
C VAL A 722 1.73 -5.66 13.14
N GLY A 723 2.81 -5.00 13.56
CA GLY A 723 3.04 -3.58 13.28
C GLY A 723 2.99 -3.19 11.80
N THR A 724 3.39 -4.11 10.90
CA THR A 724 3.33 -3.94 9.44
C THR A 724 1.91 -3.88 8.87
N ASP A 725 0.93 -4.47 9.57
CA ASP A 725 -0.47 -4.50 9.12
C ASP A 725 -1.11 -3.10 9.18
N THR A 726 -0.44 -2.13 9.82
CA THR A 726 -0.91 -0.75 9.94
C THR A 726 -0.45 0.15 8.78
N TYR A 727 0.42 -0.35 7.89
CA TYR A 727 0.90 0.37 6.70
C TYR A 727 -0.18 0.44 5.63
N ASN A 728 -0.56 1.68 5.26
CA ASN A 728 -1.50 1.94 4.18
C ASN A 728 -0.76 2.45 2.93
N ALA A 729 -0.83 1.67 1.86
CA ALA A 729 -0.17 1.98 0.59
C ALA A 729 -0.95 2.98 -0.27
N ASP A 730 -2.26 3.17 -0.02
CA ASP A 730 -3.14 4.02 -0.83
C ASP A 730 -3.05 5.52 -0.47
N ILE A 731 -2.18 5.87 0.49
CA ILE A 731 -1.99 7.24 0.96
C ILE A 731 -0.69 7.82 0.39
N GLU A 732 -0.79 9.00 -0.23
CA GLU A 732 0.32 9.77 -0.78
C GLU A 732 1.20 10.45 0.30
N ASN A 733 1.91 9.61 1.06
CA ASN A 733 2.81 10.00 2.14
C ASN A 733 4.17 9.30 2.05
N VAL A 734 5.24 9.99 2.44
CA VAL A 734 6.53 9.35 2.69
C VAL A 734 6.40 8.42 3.89
N THR A 735 6.93 7.20 3.77
CA THR A 735 6.83 6.23 4.86
C THR A 735 8.10 6.21 5.72
N ILE A 736 7.97 6.25 7.05
CA ILE A 736 9.08 6.06 7.99
C ILE A 736 8.85 4.76 8.77
N MET A 737 9.82 3.85 8.78
CA MET A 737 9.66 2.57 9.50
C MET A 737 10.99 1.95 9.92
N THR A 738 10.94 0.93 10.78
CA THR A 738 12.14 0.15 11.11
C THR A 738 12.49 -0.84 10.00
N LEU A 739 13.75 -1.27 9.92
CA LEU A 739 14.19 -2.32 8.99
C LEU A 739 13.36 -3.61 9.11
N HIS A 740 12.97 -4.01 10.34
CA HIS A 740 12.11 -5.20 10.55
C HIS A 740 10.70 -5.00 9.98
N ALA A 741 10.13 -3.80 10.09
CA ALA A 741 8.81 -3.48 9.58
C ALA A 741 8.78 -3.38 8.04
N ALA A 742 9.93 -3.22 7.39
CA ALA A 742 10.00 -3.13 5.94
C ALA A 742 9.83 -4.48 5.22
N LYS A 743 9.94 -5.60 5.95
CA LYS A 743 9.84 -6.93 5.36
C LYS A 743 8.51 -7.14 4.65
N GLY A 744 8.57 -7.72 3.45
CA GLY A 744 7.40 -7.91 2.57
C GLY A 744 7.01 -6.69 1.73
N LEU A 745 7.47 -5.48 2.08
CA LEU A 745 7.16 -4.25 1.33
C LEU A 745 8.16 -4.00 0.20
N GLU A 746 7.91 -2.98 -0.62
CA GLU A 746 8.79 -2.53 -1.70
C GLU A 746 8.49 -1.07 -2.07
N PHE A 747 9.54 -0.30 -2.41
CA PHE A 747 9.45 1.13 -2.69
C PHE A 747 10.36 1.51 -3.86
N LYS A 748 10.00 2.55 -4.62
CA LYS A 748 10.82 3.04 -5.74
C LYS A 748 12.16 3.57 -5.24
N SER A 749 12.12 4.31 -4.14
CA SER A 749 13.26 4.98 -3.51
C SER A 749 13.33 4.65 -2.02
N VAL A 750 14.45 4.09 -1.57
CA VAL A 750 14.69 3.70 -0.17
C VAL A 750 15.86 4.46 0.40
N PHE A 751 15.66 5.08 1.56
CA PHE A 751 16.71 5.64 2.40
C PHE A 751 16.94 4.72 3.59
N ILE A 752 18.17 4.29 3.84
CA ILE A 752 18.57 3.60 5.06
C ILE A 752 19.51 4.54 5.83
N ILE A 753 19.00 5.09 6.93
CA ILE A 753 19.74 6.02 7.78
C ILE A 753 20.43 5.29 8.93
N GLY A 754 21.36 5.95 9.61
CA GLY A 754 21.99 5.38 10.81
C GLY A 754 22.85 4.15 10.51
N CYS A 755 23.48 4.10 9.33
CA CYS A 755 24.43 3.05 8.96
C CYS A 755 25.76 3.23 9.71
N GLU A 756 25.72 3.02 11.02
CA GLU A 756 26.77 3.33 12.01
C GLU A 756 27.14 2.07 12.81
N ASP A 757 28.42 1.91 13.11
CA ASP A 757 28.90 0.82 13.98
C ASP A 757 28.39 1.05 15.41
N GLY A 758 27.65 0.08 15.95
CA GLY A 758 26.87 0.23 17.18
C GLY A 758 25.36 0.19 16.93
N LEU A 759 24.88 0.69 15.79
CA LEU A 759 23.48 0.62 15.37
C LEU A 759 23.24 -0.46 14.33
N LEU A 760 24.09 -0.52 13.30
CA LEU A 760 24.09 -1.54 12.26
C LEU A 760 25.54 -1.98 12.03
N PRO A 761 26.05 -3.01 12.72
CA PRO A 761 25.33 -3.93 13.61
C PRO A 761 24.94 -3.34 14.96
N TYR A 762 23.82 -3.77 15.50
CA TYR A 762 23.37 -3.37 16.84
C TYR A 762 24.25 -3.97 17.95
N SER A 763 25.08 -3.13 18.57
CA SER A 763 25.98 -3.50 19.66
C SER A 763 26.08 -2.44 20.78
N LEU A 764 25.39 -1.30 20.63
CA LEU A 764 25.51 -0.12 21.50
C LEU A 764 25.14 -0.37 22.97
N PHE A 765 24.26 -1.33 23.25
CA PHE A 765 23.77 -1.63 24.60
C PHE A 765 24.14 -3.08 24.97
N GLU A 766 25.08 -3.23 25.91
CA GLU A 766 25.80 -4.50 26.22
C GLU A 766 24.90 -5.71 26.56
N ASN A 767 23.67 -5.49 27.03
CA ASN A 767 22.75 -6.57 27.42
C ASN A 767 21.97 -7.21 26.24
N GLN A 768 22.25 -6.81 24.99
CA GLN A 768 21.54 -7.27 23.79
C GLN A 768 22.46 -7.29 22.56
N LYS A 769 23.61 -7.99 22.62
CA LYS A 769 24.41 -8.20 21.39
C LYS A 769 23.59 -9.04 20.41
N ALA A 770 23.15 -8.42 19.31
CA ALA A 770 22.47 -9.11 18.23
C ALA A 770 23.47 -9.97 17.44
N ASP A 771 23.00 -11.09 16.88
CA ASP A 771 23.81 -11.88 15.97
C ASP A 771 24.22 -11.01 14.77
N THR A 772 25.53 -10.91 14.51
CA THR A 772 26.06 -10.12 13.41
C THR A 772 25.56 -10.63 12.05
N ASN A 773 25.35 -11.95 11.91
CA ASN A 773 24.80 -12.51 10.68
C ASN A 773 23.32 -12.15 10.49
N GLU A 774 22.54 -12.09 11.57
CA GLU A 774 21.16 -11.58 11.52
C GLU A 774 21.11 -10.10 11.17
N GLU A 775 21.99 -9.27 11.74
CA GLU A 775 22.06 -7.83 11.41
C GLU A 775 22.49 -7.60 9.94
N LYS A 776 23.34 -8.46 9.37
CA LYS A 776 23.63 -8.47 7.92
C LYS A 776 22.38 -8.80 7.10
N ARG A 777 21.62 -9.83 7.49
CA ARG A 777 20.33 -10.19 6.84
C ARG A 777 19.32 -9.05 6.97
N LEU A 778 19.29 -8.36 8.10
CA LEU A 778 18.43 -7.20 8.32
C LEU A 778 18.74 -6.06 7.35
N LEU A 779 20.02 -5.71 7.18
CA LEU A 779 20.44 -4.70 6.22
C LEU A 779 20.18 -5.15 4.77
N TYR A 780 20.42 -6.42 4.44
CA TYR A 780 20.06 -7.00 3.15
C TYR A 780 18.56 -6.87 2.85
N VAL A 781 17.70 -7.19 3.81
CA VAL A 781 16.25 -7.01 3.67
C VAL A 781 15.93 -5.56 3.36
N GLY A 782 16.49 -4.60 4.12
CA GLY A 782 16.29 -3.17 3.90
C GLY A 782 16.70 -2.70 2.50
N MET A 783 17.90 -3.06 2.05
CA MET A 783 18.40 -2.67 0.72
C MET A 783 17.55 -3.24 -0.42
N THR A 784 17.11 -4.49 -0.27
CA THR A 784 16.32 -5.20 -1.28
C THR A 784 14.83 -4.81 -1.29
N ARG A 785 14.45 -3.79 -0.49
CA ARG A 785 13.17 -3.11 -0.62
C ARG A 785 13.17 -2.08 -1.76
N ALA A 786 14.35 -1.63 -2.19
CA ALA A 786 14.51 -0.63 -3.24
C ALA A 786 14.30 -1.24 -4.63
N LYS A 787 13.44 -0.59 -5.43
CA LYS A 787 13.29 -0.90 -6.86
C LYS A 787 14.34 -0.19 -7.71
N LYS A 788 14.45 1.13 -7.56
CA LYS A 788 15.29 1.98 -8.42
C LYS A 788 16.41 2.67 -7.66
N HIS A 789 16.09 3.43 -6.61
CA HIS A 789 17.07 4.24 -5.88
C HIS A 789 17.29 3.72 -4.46
N LEU A 790 18.57 3.61 -4.09
CA LEU A 790 18.99 3.24 -2.74
C LEU A 790 20.00 4.27 -2.22
N PHE A 791 19.68 4.84 -1.06
CA PHE A 791 20.50 5.80 -0.34
C PHE A 791 20.88 5.19 1.01
N LEU A 792 22.17 5.16 1.32
CA LEU A 792 22.69 4.75 2.61
C LEU A 792 23.36 5.95 3.27
N SER A 793 23.03 6.26 4.50
CA SER A 793 23.63 7.39 5.21
C SER A 793 24.08 7.05 6.61
N ASN A 794 25.07 7.80 7.08
CA ASN A 794 25.57 7.72 8.44
C ASN A 794 25.84 9.12 8.99
N ALA A 795 25.64 9.30 10.30
CA ALA A 795 26.02 10.49 11.05
C ALA A 795 27.26 10.20 11.91
N ARG A 796 28.17 11.17 12.03
CA ARG A 796 29.34 11.05 12.92
C ARG A 796 28.98 11.22 14.39
N ARG A 797 27.95 12.03 14.67
CA ARG A 797 27.44 12.30 16.02
C ARG A 797 25.93 12.08 16.02
N ARG A 798 25.42 11.32 16.98
CA ARG A 798 24.00 11.01 17.09
C ARG A 798 23.53 11.11 18.52
N PHE A 799 22.34 11.68 18.72
CA PHE A 799 21.73 11.78 20.02
C PHE A 799 20.74 10.62 20.22
N ILE A 800 21.03 9.72 21.16
CA ILE A 800 20.22 8.53 21.44
C ILE A 800 19.89 8.48 22.94
N LYS A 801 18.59 8.49 23.27
CA LYS A 801 18.10 8.36 24.66
C LYS A 801 18.75 9.37 25.63
N GLY A 802 18.88 10.63 25.23
CA GLY A 802 19.43 11.67 26.10
C GLY A 802 20.95 11.75 26.13
N ARG A 803 21.68 10.94 25.34
CA ARG A 803 23.15 10.92 25.28
C ARG A 803 23.64 11.07 23.85
N GLU A 804 24.73 11.82 23.68
CA GLU A 804 25.42 11.94 22.40
C GLU A 804 26.45 10.82 22.24
N TYR A 805 26.45 10.16 21.08
CA TYR A 805 27.40 9.12 20.71
C TYR A 805 28.19 9.56 19.48
N ILE A 806 29.47 9.20 19.43
CA ILE A 806 30.32 9.35 18.25
C ILE A 806 30.53 7.96 17.67
N LEU A 807 29.83 7.67 16.58
CA LEU A 807 29.81 6.33 15.98
C LEU A 807 30.51 6.37 14.63
N PRO A 808 31.47 5.46 14.36
CA PRO A 808 32.05 5.34 13.03
C PRO A 808 31.02 4.75 12.07
N ARG A 809 31.30 4.85 10.76
CA ARG A 809 30.49 4.21 9.73
C ARG A 809 30.40 2.70 9.95
N SER A 810 29.23 2.14 9.68
CA SER A 810 28.98 0.70 9.71
C SER A 810 30.03 -0.08 8.90
N PRO A 811 30.61 -1.17 9.46
CA PRO A 811 31.49 -2.04 8.71
C PRO A 811 30.78 -2.72 7.53
N PHE A 812 29.46 -2.90 7.58
CA PHE A 812 28.71 -3.59 6.52
C PHE A 812 28.73 -2.82 5.20
N ILE A 813 28.53 -1.51 5.24
CA ILE A 813 28.48 -0.70 4.01
C ILE A 813 29.90 -0.45 3.44
N ASN A 814 30.96 -0.66 4.22
CA ASN A 814 32.34 -0.60 3.73
C ASN A 814 32.72 -1.79 2.84
N ASN A 815 31.96 -2.90 2.91
CA ASN A 815 32.21 -4.11 2.12
C ASN A 815 31.64 -4.02 0.70
N ILE A 816 30.80 -3.02 0.41
CA ILE A 816 30.18 -2.85 -0.91
C ILE A 816 31.25 -2.43 -1.93
N GLU A 817 31.28 -3.10 -3.08
CA GLU A 817 32.22 -2.78 -4.17
C GLU A 817 32.16 -1.29 -4.57
N LYS A 818 33.34 -0.65 -4.70
CA LYS A 818 33.46 0.78 -5.01
C LYS A 818 32.83 1.19 -6.34
N GLU A 819 32.73 0.26 -7.28
CA GLU A 819 32.14 0.49 -8.60
C GLU A 819 30.61 0.66 -8.54
N LEU A 820 29.97 0.09 -7.52
CA LEU A 820 28.53 0.11 -7.30
C LEU A 820 28.04 1.38 -6.59
N ILE A 821 28.96 2.15 -6.02
CA ILE A 821 28.64 3.29 -5.14
C ILE A 821 29.00 4.64 -5.75
N ASP A 822 28.23 5.64 -5.37
CA ASP A 822 28.54 7.06 -5.51
C ASP A 822 28.67 7.66 -4.11
N PHE A 823 29.91 7.98 -3.71
CA PHE A 823 30.22 8.43 -2.36
C PHE A 823 30.39 9.94 -2.32
N SER A 824 29.59 10.63 -1.49
CA SER A 824 29.74 12.07 -1.28
C SER A 824 29.75 12.46 0.20
N LYS A 825 30.73 13.29 0.57
CA LYS A 825 30.80 13.96 1.88
C LYS A 825 30.15 15.32 1.75
N ILE A 826 28.99 15.53 2.37
CA ILE A 826 28.29 16.81 2.29
C ILE A 826 28.87 17.74 3.36
N GLN A 827 29.64 18.75 2.91
CA GLN A 827 30.02 19.87 3.76
C GLN A 827 28.95 20.96 3.66
N PHE A 828 28.13 21.12 4.71
CA PHE A 828 27.29 22.31 4.83
C PHE A 828 28.20 23.54 5.01
N LYS A 829 28.31 24.38 3.96
CA LYS A 829 28.85 25.74 4.13
C LYS A 829 27.91 26.48 5.08
N LYS A 830 28.41 26.86 6.26
CA LYS A 830 27.72 27.80 7.16
C LYS A 830 27.39 29.04 6.32
N LYS A 831 26.11 29.41 6.18
CA LYS A 831 25.76 30.75 5.69
C LYS A 831 26.40 31.73 6.67
N THR A 832 27.46 32.40 6.24
CA THR A 832 27.89 33.65 6.88
C THR A 832 26.68 34.56 6.85
N LYS A 833 26.21 34.98 8.02
CA LYS A 833 25.33 36.14 8.10
C LYS A 833 26.11 37.27 7.42
N GLU A 834 25.61 37.77 6.30
CA GLU A 834 25.94 39.13 5.90
C GLU A 834 25.42 40.00 7.03
N ASP A 835 26.30 40.81 7.61
CA ASP A 835 25.90 41.79 8.61
C ASP A 835 24.85 42.70 7.97
N ASP A 836 23.62 42.65 8.51
CA ASP A 836 22.56 43.60 8.19
C ASP A 836 23.09 45.00 8.52
N THR A 837 23.60 45.72 7.51
CA THR A 837 23.91 47.15 7.57
C THR A 837 22.64 48.03 7.69
N GLN A 838 21.55 47.47 8.19
CA GLN A 838 20.27 48.14 8.38
C GLN A 838 20.02 48.57 9.84
N LEU A 839 20.92 48.21 10.76
CA LEU A 839 20.88 48.64 12.17
C LEU A 839 21.87 49.76 12.53
N SER A 840 22.59 50.33 11.56
CA SER A 840 23.44 51.52 11.79
C SER A 840 22.69 52.85 11.63
N LEU A 841 21.36 52.82 11.57
CA LEU A 841 20.49 54.00 11.42
C LEU A 841 19.49 54.18 12.59
N PHE A 842 19.72 53.51 13.72
CA PHE A 842 18.98 53.74 14.97
C PHE A 842 19.90 53.84 16.17
#